data_AF-A0A953B703-F1
#
_entry.id   AF-A0A953B703-F1
#
_cell.length_a   1.000
_cell.length_b   1.000
_cell.length_c   1.000
_cell.angle_alpha   90.00
_cell.angle_beta   90.00
_cell.angle_gamma   90.00
#
_symmetry.space_group_name_H-M   'P 1'
#
loop_
_entity.id
_entity.type
_entity.pdbx_description
1 polymer ?
#
loop_
_entity_poly.entity_id
_entity_poly.type
_entity_poly.pdbx_seq_one_letter_code
_entity_poly.pdbx_strand_id
1 'polypeptide(L)'
;MRHTGFDVPLAILVMAALLSCGTEGNQESPPTGQAAGPPAGSPVTSHQVLWQADGSSPTRGPASIHNWPRLTGGTANCDLSQVDDPDTLPPHAPFGGNTTLHYIKAVCTGGSDGGRIQVVVDMEDRSLEGLGNFGFFWYQPSVSVATAMTLEVATAPSFSQLLRFNWATGAVGRRLIDGWNPITWQAGDHIGNVGGAAMNQTFTTFRILFNLQPNSSGTFYFSDFIYGYYEKPQINIWGENNFASVYTQLFPEARRRNLVGSYCPVTEMLKDPGRVVLEGGFTNDQLQEMVAAGWTIGGESTEGLNYIDFHTLESAAVDMDKHLADLQRLGYRRPIFWCYEDAKHNAALDAELAKRNVVAAYSGNIFSENTSRSLYGGLTNPYNLWAVSGDARSLTEIIAAIDHAVKYGGQLGLEWQRYDGDFPPVADYLVKLRAEGKIDIVTVEEMIARHGIRNGSSAEPPPVVPPPGPSPPVPPSALLPFDQVEQSYTQSPARFSGLWAQARTRTIRIALLGDSQETSPEGKGDVYVPRLQYEAWKRYQNVPETVVAGYHAYGGGAPFGDWLLRGAAAKPGASPTRIPADLLLPGIPAAAHAAPAGPQSVNGQWYGQLMILEPDARSLNPAAEIPATTQYFCTQGSVRAEIFAATHRQSGGILYKARPSDLVPSYSATATLEETAPLSLADATFILKSFTTAPLPFNGKRHLQLEILGSLNSALTDIIGARFKSDQCPHGIVIQDLSQGGLSTKEFLSAYRGAGLLFRMMAFDAAILHFGANDSGEGVTAESFRADTERLIARIRSWTNDPNFPIVLMSDPYRKRLTPAQEAEYARYPGALRAIAASDPNVLVINSRRLMDERGWKMAQPNRLNELLLDDVHYTPRGAVELAEAEMGALLGP
;
A
#
# COMPACT_ATOMS: atom_id res chain seq x y z
N MET A 1 32.18 61.60 14.40
CA MET A 1 33.31 62.05 13.55
C MET A 1 33.49 61.04 12.42
N ARG A 2 33.68 61.53 11.18
CA ARG A 2 34.13 60.83 9.94
C ARG A 2 33.28 59.66 9.36
N HIS A 3 32.79 59.89 8.12
CA HIS A 3 32.40 58.91 7.07
C HIS A 3 33.66 58.16 6.54
N THR A 4 33.68 57.16 5.64
CA THR A 4 32.82 56.62 4.53
C THR A 4 32.85 55.06 4.53
N GLY A 5 32.28 54.24 3.61
CA GLY A 5 31.43 54.43 2.40
C GLY A 5 32.01 53.81 1.10
N PHE A 6 31.17 53.14 0.29
CA PHE A 6 31.44 52.43 -1.01
C PHE A 6 32.30 51.13 -0.93
N ASP A 7 32.21 50.11 -1.81
CA ASP A 7 31.40 49.88 -3.02
C ASP A 7 31.20 48.36 -3.35
N VAL A 8 30.36 48.02 -4.34
CA VAL A 8 30.16 46.65 -4.88
C VAL A 8 30.61 46.58 -6.35
N PRO A 9 31.31 45.52 -6.81
CA PRO A 9 30.71 44.75 -7.91
C PRO A 9 30.92 43.22 -7.88
N LEU A 10 29.84 42.56 -8.31
CA LEU A 10 29.71 41.19 -8.82
C LEU A 10 30.77 40.84 -9.87
N ALA A 11 31.40 39.66 -9.77
CA ALA A 11 32.27 39.11 -10.81
C ALA A 11 31.60 37.94 -11.55
N ILE A 12 31.16 38.19 -12.79
CA ILE A 12 30.79 37.16 -13.76
C ILE A 12 32.02 36.87 -14.61
N LEU A 13 32.37 35.60 -14.80
CA LEU A 13 33.35 35.20 -15.82
C LEU A 13 32.77 34.12 -16.73
N VAL A 14 32.50 34.52 -17.97
CA VAL A 14 32.21 33.62 -19.10
C VAL A 14 33.56 33.23 -19.73
N MET A 15 33.79 31.94 -19.95
CA MET A 15 34.83 31.45 -20.84
C MET A 15 34.26 30.34 -21.72
N ALA A 16 34.16 30.61 -23.01
CA ALA A 16 33.84 29.62 -24.03
C ALA A 16 35.10 28.84 -24.41
N ALA A 17 34.92 27.56 -24.77
CA ALA A 17 35.96 26.78 -25.43
C ALA A 17 35.33 26.00 -26.59
N LEU A 18 35.53 26.51 -27.81
CA LEU A 18 35.34 25.77 -29.04
C LEU A 18 36.69 25.24 -29.53
N LEU A 19 36.65 24.08 -30.19
CA LEU A 19 37.71 23.50 -31.02
C LEU A 19 38.98 23.00 -30.30
N SER A 20 39.07 21.68 -30.16
CA SER A 20 40.30 20.96 -30.51
C SER A 20 39.93 19.71 -31.32
N CYS A 21 40.45 19.61 -32.54
CA CYS A 21 40.33 18.39 -33.34
C CYS A 21 41.35 17.37 -32.82
N GLY A 22 40.87 16.24 -32.29
CA GLY A 22 41.68 15.09 -31.89
C GLY A 22 41.32 13.87 -32.70
N THR A 23 41.99 13.66 -33.84
CA THR A 23 41.91 12.40 -34.59
C THR A 23 42.80 11.36 -33.92
N GLU A 24 42.25 10.56 -33.00
CA GLU A 24 42.86 9.31 -32.56
C GLU A 24 42.05 8.13 -33.10
N GLY A 25 42.61 7.48 -34.12
CA GLY A 25 42.05 6.27 -34.68
C GLY A 25 42.37 5.07 -33.80
N ASN A 26 41.46 4.72 -32.89
CA ASN A 26 41.45 3.37 -32.34
C ASN A 26 40.86 2.42 -33.38
N GLN A 27 41.75 1.68 -34.06
CA GLN A 27 41.36 0.42 -34.67
C GLN A 27 40.99 -0.56 -33.55
N GLU A 28 39.73 -0.54 -33.12
CA GLU A 28 39.16 -1.68 -32.42
C GLU A 28 39.26 -2.89 -33.35
N SER A 29 40.03 -3.89 -32.94
CA SER A 29 40.06 -5.19 -33.62
C SER A 29 38.66 -5.78 -33.55
N PRO A 30 38.12 -6.36 -34.65
CA PRO A 30 36.76 -6.86 -34.64
C PRO A 30 36.63 -7.95 -33.56
N PRO A 31 35.69 -7.83 -32.60
CA PRO A 31 35.45 -8.91 -31.66
C PRO A 31 34.92 -10.10 -32.46
N THR A 32 35.73 -11.15 -32.60
CA THR A 32 35.36 -12.43 -33.20
C THR A 32 34.47 -13.21 -32.23
N GLY A 33 33.32 -12.63 -31.92
CA GLY A 33 32.17 -13.25 -31.28
C GLY A 33 31.00 -13.14 -32.25
N GLN A 34 30.92 -14.05 -33.21
CA GLN A 34 29.63 -14.32 -33.84
C GLN A 34 28.70 -14.76 -32.71
N ALA A 35 27.67 -13.96 -32.44
CA ALA A 35 26.59 -14.38 -31.55
C ALA A 35 26.06 -15.72 -32.05
N ALA A 36 25.87 -16.67 -31.13
CA ALA A 36 25.33 -17.96 -31.51
C ALA A 36 23.96 -17.74 -32.17
N GLY A 37 23.84 -18.17 -33.42
CA GLY A 37 22.52 -18.35 -34.02
C GLY A 37 21.70 -19.36 -33.19
N PRO A 38 20.38 -19.41 -33.40
CA PRO A 38 19.52 -20.40 -32.76
C PRO A 38 20.13 -21.81 -32.92
N PRO A 39 20.06 -22.68 -31.88
CA PRO A 39 20.74 -23.96 -31.89
C PRO A 39 20.33 -24.79 -33.11
N ALA A 40 21.35 -25.32 -33.80
CA ALA A 40 21.20 -25.96 -35.11
C ALA A 40 20.15 -27.08 -35.07
N GLY A 41 19.00 -26.83 -35.71
CA GLY A 41 17.84 -27.73 -35.72
C GLY A 41 16.53 -27.08 -35.29
N SER A 42 16.56 -25.90 -34.67
CA SER A 42 15.33 -25.14 -34.37
C SER A 42 14.81 -24.43 -35.64
N PRO A 43 13.58 -24.70 -36.11
CA PRO A 43 13.01 -24.00 -37.26
C PRO A 43 12.63 -22.57 -36.87
N VAL A 44 13.49 -21.60 -37.17
CA VAL A 44 13.17 -20.18 -37.04
C VAL A 44 12.41 -19.72 -38.28
N THR A 45 11.18 -19.29 -38.08
CA THR A 45 10.33 -18.76 -39.15
C THR A 45 10.68 -17.29 -39.35
N SER A 46 11.13 -16.91 -40.54
CA SER A 46 11.39 -15.48 -40.83
C SER A 46 10.12 -14.66 -40.64
N HIS A 47 10.22 -13.46 -40.07
CA HIS A 47 9.07 -12.59 -39.79
C HIS A 47 8.49 -12.02 -41.10
N GLN A 48 7.56 -12.74 -41.74
CA GLN A 48 7.20 -12.50 -43.14
C GLN A 48 6.22 -11.34 -43.41
N VAL A 49 6.01 -10.36 -42.51
CA VAL A 49 4.87 -9.42 -42.65
C VAL A 49 5.14 -8.00 -42.13
N LEU A 50 4.95 -6.99 -42.99
CA LEU A 50 4.65 -5.61 -42.58
C LEU A 50 3.13 -5.46 -42.57
N TRP A 51 2.52 -5.14 -41.43
CA TRP A 51 1.06 -4.96 -41.38
C TRP A 51 0.67 -3.54 -41.76
N GLN A 52 -0.14 -3.42 -42.81
CA GLN A 52 -0.79 -2.18 -43.21
C GLN A 52 -2.22 -2.19 -42.66
N ALA A 53 -2.58 -1.22 -41.82
CA ALA A 53 -3.98 -1.06 -41.45
C ALA A 53 -4.67 -0.06 -42.36
N ASP A 54 -5.89 -0.37 -42.77
CA ASP A 54 -6.79 0.56 -43.46
C ASP A 54 -7.67 1.37 -42.49
N GLY A 55 -7.41 1.26 -41.18
CA GLY A 55 -8.21 1.84 -40.11
C GLY A 55 -9.42 1.00 -39.68
N SER A 56 -9.60 -0.21 -40.23
CA SER A 56 -10.67 -1.14 -39.86
C SER A 56 -10.16 -2.51 -39.41
N SER A 57 -9.07 -2.98 -40.02
CA SER A 57 -8.44 -4.26 -39.67
C SER A 57 -6.94 -4.29 -39.97
N PRO A 58 -6.17 -5.18 -39.30
CA PRO A 58 -4.84 -5.55 -39.75
C PRO A 58 -4.94 -6.21 -41.13
N THR A 59 -4.54 -5.51 -42.19
CA THR A 59 -4.37 -6.14 -43.50
C THR A 59 -2.92 -6.61 -43.61
N ARG A 60 -2.75 -7.89 -43.98
CA ARG A 60 -1.42 -8.47 -44.21
C ARG A 60 -0.78 -7.76 -45.40
N GLY A 61 0.17 -6.88 -45.14
CA GLY A 61 0.93 -6.20 -46.19
C GLY A 61 2.02 -7.11 -46.78
N PRO A 62 2.80 -6.59 -47.75
CA PRO A 62 3.97 -7.30 -48.28
C PRO A 62 4.98 -7.67 -47.17
N ALA A 63 5.80 -8.68 -47.45
CA ALA A 63 6.77 -9.20 -46.50
C ALA A 63 7.89 -8.19 -46.22
N SER A 64 8.43 -8.21 -45.01
CA SER A 64 9.21 -7.07 -44.51
C SER A 64 10.46 -7.40 -43.74
N ILE A 65 10.33 -8.12 -42.62
CA ILE A 65 11.46 -8.44 -41.77
C ILE A 65 12.21 -9.57 -42.46
N HIS A 66 13.18 -9.15 -43.26
CA HIS A 66 14.04 -10.04 -43.99
C HIS A 66 15.05 -10.61 -42.98
N ASN A 67 15.03 -11.93 -42.84
CA ASN A 67 15.86 -12.71 -41.90
C ASN A 67 15.46 -12.56 -40.41
N TRP A 68 16.07 -13.40 -39.57
CA TRP A 68 15.96 -13.31 -38.13
C TRP A 68 16.69 -12.06 -37.60
N PRO A 69 16.14 -11.32 -36.62
CA PRO A 69 16.84 -10.19 -35.99
C PRO A 69 18.22 -10.57 -35.46
N ARG A 70 19.20 -9.68 -35.63
CA ARG A 70 20.59 -9.90 -35.20
C ARG A 70 21.00 -8.92 -34.11
N LEU A 71 21.80 -9.43 -33.16
CA LEU A 71 22.47 -8.60 -32.16
C LEU A 71 23.79 -8.10 -32.73
N THR A 72 24.02 -6.78 -32.71
CA THR A 72 25.28 -6.19 -33.22
C THR A 72 25.85 -5.16 -32.26
N GLY A 73 27.03 -5.45 -31.68
CA GLY A 73 27.81 -4.49 -30.90
C GLY A 73 27.10 -3.97 -29.64
N GLY A 74 27.25 -4.67 -28.51
CA GLY A 74 26.69 -4.26 -27.23
C GLY A 74 27.71 -4.39 -26.10
N THR A 75 27.48 -3.65 -25.02
CA THR A 75 28.17 -3.85 -23.72
C THR A 75 27.34 -4.69 -22.74
N ALA A 76 26.14 -5.10 -23.15
CA ALA A 76 25.26 -6.03 -22.46
C ALA A 76 25.09 -7.33 -23.26
N ASN A 77 24.78 -8.43 -22.57
CA ASN A 77 24.49 -9.72 -23.18
C ASN A 77 22.98 -9.86 -23.44
N CYS A 78 22.60 -10.49 -24.55
CA CYS A 78 21.23 -10.86 -24.86
C CYS A 78 21.16 -12.18 -25.62
N ASP A 79 20.07 -12.92 -25.39
CA ASP A 79 19.63 -14.05 -26.20
C ASP A 79 18.29 -13.68 -26.86
N LEU A 80 18.17 -13.93 -28.17
CA LEU A 80 16.94 -13.72 -28.93
C LEU A 80 16.28 -15.07 -29.24
N SER A 81 14.98 -15.20 -28.95
CA SER A 81 14.17 -16.37 -29.33
C SER A 81 12.85 -15.94 -29.95
N GLN A 82 12.28 -16.81 -30.78
CA GLN A 82 10.94 -16.64 -31.33
C GLN A 82 9.89 -17.13 -30.33
N VAL A 83 8.72 -16.49 -30.32
CA VAL A 83 7.54 -16.93 -29.59
C VAL A 83 6.39 -17.06 -30.58
N ASP A 84 6.08 -18.32 -30.92
CA ASP A 84 5.04 -18.71 -31.89
C ASP A 84 3.81 -19.33 -31.23
N ASP A 85 3.92 -19.73 -29.97
CA ASP A 85 2.82 -20.26 -29.17
C ASP A 85 2.14 -19.12 -28.40
N PRO A 86 0.88 -18.75 -28.75
CA PRO A 86 0.18 -17.65 -28.11
C PRO A 86 -0.13 -17.91 -26.63
N ASP A 87 -0.16 -19.16 -26.16
CA ASP A 87 -0.34 -19.48 -24.74
C ASP A 87 0.93 -19.20 -23.92
N THR A 88 2.08 -19.00 -24.59
CA THR A 88 3.35 -18.59 -23.95
C THR A 88 3.60 -17.08 -24.02
N LEU A 89 2.70 -16.33 -24.66
CA LEU A 89 2.75 -14.87 -24.65
C LEU A 89 2.26 -14.30 -23.31
N PRO A 90 2.75 -13.12 -22.92
CA PRO A 90 2.15 -12.34 -21.85
C PRO A 90 0.66 -12.08 -22.12
N PRO A 91 -0.22 -12.08 -21.08
CA PRO A 91 -1.65 -11.84 -21.23
C PRO A 91 -2.00 -10.59 -22.05
N HIS A 92 -3.13 -10.65 -22.75
CA HIS A 92 -3.64 -9.57 -23.60
C HIS A 92 -2.64 -9.10 -24.67
N ALA A 93 -1.88 -10.04 -25.26
CA ALA A 93 -1.06 -9.77 -26.43
C ALA A 93 -1.88 -9.08 -27.55
N PRO A 94 -1.32 -8.03 -28.18
CA PRO A 94 -2.01 -7.32 -29.25
C PRO A 94 -2.40 -8.30 -30.36
N PHE A 95 -3.51 -8.05 -31.05
CA PHE A 95 -4.03 -8.96 -32.08
C PHE A 95 -4.44 -10.37 -31.58
N GLY A 96 -4.58 -10.56 -30.26
CA GLY A 96 -5.26 -11.73 -29.68
C GLY A 96 -4.55 -13.07 -29.87
N GLY A 97 -3.22 -13.09 -29.97
CA GLY A 97 -2.46 -14.33 -30.14
C GLY A 97 -2.66 -15.03 -31.49
N ASN A 98 -3.01 -14.28 -32.54
CA ASN A 98 -3.13 -14.82 -33.89
C ASN A 98 -1.84 -15.54 -34.33
N THR A 99 -1.94 -16.83 -34.67
CA THR A 99 -0.82 -17.73 -35.03
C THR A 99 -0.07 -17.36 -36.32
N THR A 100 -0.50 -16.32 -37.04
CA THR A 100 0.27 -15.71 -38.15
C THR A 100 1.18 -14.55 -37.74
N LEU A 101 1.22 -14.20 -36.46
CA LEU A 101 2.12 -13.21 -35.88
C LEU A 101 3.23 -13.90 -35.09
N HIS A 102 4.44 -13.36 -35.20
CA HIS A 102 5.61 -13.88 -34.49
C HIS A 102 6.13 -12.80 -33.55
N TYR A 103 6.44 -13.18 -32.30
CA TYR A 103 6.99 -12.24 -31.33
C TYR A 103 8.46 -12.54 -31.06
N ILE A 104 9.26 -11.48 -30.97
CA ILE A 104 10.68 -11.58 -30.61
C ILE A 104 10.78 -11.47 -29.10
N LYS A 105 11.26 -12.53 -28.44
CA LYS A 105 11.64 -12.49 -27.03
C LYS A 105 13.14 -12.24 -26.93
N ALA A 106 13.52 -11.19 -26.23
CA ALA A 106 14.91 -10.88 -25.89
C ALA A 106 15.11 -11.06 -24.38
N VAL A 107 15.96 -11.99 -23.97
CA VAL A 107 16.39 -12.14 -22.56
C VAL A 107 17.76 -11.50 -22.44
N CYS A 108 17.88 -10.46 -21.62
CA CYS A 108 19.06 -9.60 -21.63
C CYS A 108 19.56 -9.27 -20.21
N THR A 109 20.88 -9.10 -20.09
CA THR A 109 21.58 -8.83 -18.83
C THR A 109 22.65 -7.76 -19.02
N GLY A 110 22.57 -6.70 -18.22
CA GLY A 110 23.55 -5.62 -18.16
C GLY A 110 24.76 -6.00 -17.29
N GLY A 111 25.94 -5.48 -17.63
CA GLY A 111 27.15 -5.63 -16.83
C GLY A 111 27.16 -4.75 -15.58
N SER A 112 28.33 -4.66 -14.93
CA SER A 112 28.56 -3.84 -13.73
C SER A 112 28.21 -2.36 -13.92
N ASP A 113 28.39 -1.85 -15.14
CA ASP A 113 28.14 -0.47 -15.55
C ASP A 113 26.88 -0.34 -16.43
N GLY A 114 26.05 -1.39 -16.44
CA GLY A 114 24.89 -1.53 -17.31
C GLY A 114 25.29 -2.02 -18.69
N GLY A 115 24.64 -1.53 -19.74
CA GLY A 115 25.15 -1.71 -21.10
C GLY A 115 24.14 -1.45 -22.20
N ARG A 116 24.61 -1.37 -23.44
CA ARG A 116 23.75 -1.17 -24.62
C ARG A 116 23.48 -2.49 -25.34
N ILE A 117 22.24 -2.66 -25.78
CA ILE A 117 21.77 -3.69 -26.71
C ILE A 117 21.44 -3.02 -28.04
N GLN A 118 21.72 -3.69 -29.15
CA GLN A 118 21.21 -3.31 -30.46
C GLN A 118 20.56 -4.52 -31.12
N VAL A 119 19.24 -4.46 -31.33
CA VAL A 119 18.49 -5.44 -32.13
C VAL A 119 18.34 -4.86 -33.53
N VAL A 120 19.07 -5.40 -34.51
CA VAL A 120 19.02 -4.96 -35.91
C VAL A 120 18.08 -5.87 -36.70
N VAL A 121 17.25 -5.24 -37.51
CA VAL A 121 16.21 -5.87 -38.31
C VAL A 121 16.33 -5.32 -39.73
N ASP A 122 16.47 -6.18 -40.74
CA ASP A 122 16.39 -5.73 -42.15
C ASP A 122 14.92 -5.57 -42.51
N MET A 123 14.55 -4.53 -43.26
CA MET A 123 13.17 -4.24 -43.66
C MET A 123 13.03 -4.11 -45.18
N GLU A 124 11.84 -4.32 -45.73
CA GLU A 124 11.55 -4.05 -47.14
C GLU A 124 11.88 -2.58 -47.49
N ASP A 125 12.63 -2.40 -48.59
CA ASP A 125 13.01 -1.12 -49.18
C ASP A 125 11.82 -0.15 -49.35
N ARG A 126 11.77 0.93 -48.56
CA ARG A 126 10.67 1.92 -48.63
C ARG A 126 10.99 3.31 -48.13
N SER A 127 10.19 4.27 -48.56
CA SER A 127 10.16 5.61 -47.98
C SER A 127 9.31 5.65 -46.70
N LEU A 128 9.64 6.57 -45.79
CA LEU A 128 8.81 6.91 -44.63
C LEU A 128 7.84 8.08 -44.92
N GLU A 129 8.00 8.78 -46.05
CA GLU A 129 7.10 9.85 -46.48
C GLU A 129 5.73 9.27 -46.85
N GLY A 130 4.65 9.84 -46.30
CA GLY A 130 3.29 9.34 -46.53
C GLY A 130 2.97 7.99 -45.86
N LEU A 131 3.88 7.43 -45.06
CA LEU A 131 3.74 6.10 -44.43
C LEU A 131 2.65 6.03 -43.33
N GLY A 132 2.09 7.17 -42.91
CA GLY A 132 1.16 7.25 -41.77
C GLY A 132 1.88 7.06 -40.43
N ASN A 133 1.18 6.50 -39.44
CA ASN A 133 1.82 6.00 -38.23
C ASN A 133 2.65 4.75 -38.54
N PHE A 134 3.74 4.56 -37.81
CA PHE A 134 4.53 3.33 -37.81
C PHE A 134 5.19 3.05 -36.46
N GLY A 135 5.58 1.80 -36.23
CA GLY A 135 6.28 1.38 -35.02
C GLY A 135 6.05 -0.10 -34.70
N PHE A 136 5.91 -0.46 -33.43
CA PHE A 136 5.71 -1.84 -32.96
C PHE A 136 5.10 -1.85 -31.55
N PHE A 137 4.49 -2.97 -31.18
CA PHE A 137 4.13 -3.24 -29.78
C PHE A 137 5.31 -3.87 -29.05
N TRP A 138 5.44 -3.55 -27.76
CA TRP A 138 6.46 -4.14 -26.90
C TRP A 138 5.92 -4.38 -25.48
N TYR A 139 6.55 -5.31 -24.76
CA TYR A 139 6.25 -5.62 -23.36
C TYR A 139 7.51 -5.98 -22.59
N GLN A 140 7.54 -5.62 -21.30
CA GLN A 140 8.63 -5.92 -20.37
C GLN A 140 8.02 -6.20 -18.98
N PRO A 141 8.15 -7.42 -18.41
CA PRO A 141 7.51 -7.80 -17.14
C PRO A 141 8.13 -7.18 -15.87
N SER A 142 9.16 -6.33 -15.98
CA SER A 142 9.88 -5.77 -14.83
C SER A 142 10.39 -4.38 -15.13
N VAL A 143 9.91 -3.39 -14.39
CA VAL A 143 10.05 -1.97 -14.72
C VAL A 143 11.44 -1.37 -14.45
N SER A 144 12.39 -2.15 -13.94
CA SER A 144 13.69 -1.67 -13.42
C SER A 144 14.91 -1.96 -14.31
N VAL A 145 14.73 -2.55 -15.50
CA VAL A 145 15.85 -3.12 -16.29
C VAL A 145 16.42 -2.17 -17.34
N ALA A 146 15.61 -1.28 -17.93
CA ALA A 146 16.02 -0.40 -19.04
C ALA A 146 15.83 1.10 -18.70
N THR A 147 16.72 1.95 -19.22
CA THR A 147 16.70 3.40 -19.00
C THR A 147 16.13 4.19 -20.17
N ALA A 148 16.28 3.72 -21.41
CA ALA A 148 15.76 4.40 -22.61
C ALA A 148 15.72 3.43 -23.81
N MET A 149 14.87 3.75 -24.78
CA MET A 149 14.79 3.06 -26.07
C MET A 149 14.86 4.07 -27.23
N THR A 150 15.61 3.72 -28.28
CA THR A 150 15.72 4.54 -29.50
C THR A 150 15.56 3.63 -30.72
N LEU A 151 14.72 4.05 -31.66
CA LEU A 151 14.63 3.45 -32.99
C LEU A 151 15.48 4.26 -33.96
N GLU A 152 16.35 3.59 -34.70
CA GLU A 152 17.06 4.20 -35.83
C GLU A 152 16.71 3.46 -37.11
N VAL A 153 16.23 4.20 -38.12
CA VAL A 153 15.84 3.65 -39.43
C VAL A 153 16.84 4.15 -40.47
N ALA A 154 17.51 3.24 -41.19
CA ALA A 154 18.66 3.56 -42.03
C ALA A 154 18.47 3.16 -43.50
N THR A 155 19.16 3.89 -44.39
CA THR A 155 19.16 3.64 -45.84
C THR A 155 20.11 2.51 -46.25
N ALA A 156 20.89 1.97 -45.31
CA ALA A 156 21.76 0.81 -45.51
C ALA A 156 22.11 0.11 -44.17
N PRO A 157 22.45 -1.20 -44.18
CA PRO A 157 22.94 -1.96 -43.01
C PRO A 157 24.18 -1.42 -42.30
N SER A 158 24.90 -0.46 -42.90
CA SER A 158 26.01 0.26 -42.29
C SER A 158 25.59 1.30 -41.24
N PHE A 159 24.31 1.70 -41.21
CA PHE A 159 23.82 2.82 -40.38
C PHE A 159 24.57 4.15 -40.62
N SER A 160 25.19 4.33 -41.79
CA SER A 160 25.94 5.54 -42.16
C SER A 160 25.03 6.73 -42.53
N GLN A 161 23.78 6.45 -42.88
CA GLN A 161 22.73 7.44 -43.14
C GLN A 161 21.42 6.92 -42.52
N LEU A 162 20.88 7.64 -41.54
CA LEU A 162 19.71 7.22 -40.76
C LEU A 162 18.88 8.37 -40.21
N LEU A 163 17.63 8.07 -39.90
CA LEU A 163 16.73 8.88 -39.09
C LEU A 163 16.65 8.28 -37.68
N ARG A 164 16.76 9.13 -36.65
CA ARG A 164 16.67 8.72 -35.25
C ARG A 164 15.32 9.15 -34.67
N PHE A 165 14.54 8.19 -34.21
CA PHE A 165 13.31 8.37 -33.45
C PHE A 165 13.60 7.95 -32.01
N ASN A 166 13.33 8.81 -31.04
CA ASN A 166 13.70 8.56 -29.65
C ASN A 166 12.47 8.50 -28.75
N TRP A 167 12.37 7.43 -27.96
CA TRP A 167 11.48 7.37 -26.82
C TRP A 167 12.23 7.94 -25.61
N ALA A 168 12.33 9.27 -25.56
CA ALA A 168 13.20 9.98 -24.64
C ALA A 168 12.63 10.03 -23.21
N THR A 169 13.52 9.96 -22.22
CA THR A 169 13.25 9.98 -20.78
C THR A 169 12.76 11.33 -20.24
N GLY A 170 11.55 11.72 -20.60
CA GLY A 170 10.70 12.65 -19.82
C GLY A 170 9.82 11.91 -18.82
N ALA A 171 8.76 12.54 -18.33
CA ALA A 171 7.69 11.84 -17.59
C ALA A 171 7.12 10.66 -18.42
N VAL A 172 6.90 10.90 -19.72
CA VAL A 172 6.49 9.93 -20.76
C VAL A 172 7.46 8.73 -20.91
N GLY A 173 8.71 8.85 -20.47
CA GLY A 173 9.70 7.77 -20.51
C GLY A 173 9.99 7.13 -19.15
N ARG A 174 9.30 7.54 -18.06
CA ARG A 174 9.60 7.08 -16.70
C ARG A 174 8.86 5.84 -16.25
N ARG A 175 7.84 5.40 -16.99
CA ARG A 175 7.09 4.17 -16.66
C ARG A 175 7.02 3.25 -17.86
N LEU A 176 7.91 2.26 -17.83
CA LEU A 176 7.68 0.97 -18.44
C LEU A 176 6.51 0.39 -17.60
N ILE A 177 5.27 0.43 -18.10
CA ILE A 177 4.07 0.01 -17.34
C ILE A 177 3.76 -1.45 -17.65
N ASP A 178 3.23 -2.17 -16.67
CA ASP A 178 2.73 -3.54 -16.80
C ASP A 178 1.73 -3.65 -17.97
N GLY A 179 2.08 -4.46 -18.97
CA GLY A 179 1.24 -4.77 -20.14
C GLY A 179 1.82 -4.30 -21.47
N TRP A 180 1.17 -4.69 -22.56
CA TRP A 180 1.63 -4.38 -23.91
C TRP A 180 1.45 -2.91 -24.26
N ASN A 181 2.52 -2.27 -24.72
CA ASN A 181 2.58 -0.86 -25.05
C ASN A 181 2.84 -0.67 -26.55
N PRO A 182 2.05 0.14 -27.30
CA PRO A 182 2.41 0.55 -28.64
C PRO A 182 3.47 1.65 -28.59
N ILE A 183 4.52 1.56 -29.40
CA ILE A 183 5.37 2.71 -29.71
C ILE A 183 5.05 3.14 -31.13
N THR A 184 4.78 4.43 -31.29
CA THR A 184 4.23 5.01 -32.52
C THR A 184 5.00 6.26 -32.89
N TRP A 185 5.33 6.40 -34.16
CA TRP A 185 5.92 7.59 -34.77
C TRP A 185 5.22 7.90 -36.09
N GLN A 186 5.28 9.16 -36.51
CA GLN A 186 4.93 9.60 -37.86
C GLN A 186 6.13 10.21 -38.57
N ALA A 187 6.00 10.35 -39.91
CA ALA A 187 6.91 11.18 -40.68
C ALA A 187 6.97 12.61 -40.09
N GLY A 188 8.17 13.03 -39.69
CA GLY A 188 8.40 14.29 -38.98
C GLY A 188 8.89 14.10 -37.53
N ASP A 189 8.54 13.01 -36.86
CA ASP A 189 8.80 12.80 -35.42
C ASP A 189 10.26 12.46 -35.08
N HIS A 190 11.12 12.29 -36.09
CA HIS A 190 12.54 12.10 -35.90
C HIS A 190 13.18 13.25 -35.09
N ILE A 191 13.97 12.90 -34.09
CA ILE A 191 14.74 13.85 -33.26
C ILE A 191 16.14 14.12 -33.82
N GLY A 192 16.52 13.43 -34.90
CA GLY A 192 17.86 13.48 -35.45
C GLY A 192 17.97 12.84 -36.82
N ASN A 193 18.96 13.33 -37.56
CA ASN A 193 19.30 12.93 -38.92
C ASN A 193 20.84 12.76 -38.96
N VAL A 194 21.30 11.61 -39.44
CA VAL A 194 22.72 11.32 -39.64
C VAL A 194 22.94 11.02 -41.11
N GLY A 195 24.04 11.51 -41.68
CA GLY A 195 24.41 11.26 -43.08
C GLY A 195 23.52 11.95 -44.13
N GLY A 196 22.63 12.87 -43.74
CA GLY A 196 21.70 13.52 -44.66
C GLY A 196 20.56 12.61 -45.10
N ALA A 197 20.04 11.79 -44.18
CA ALA A 197 18.84 11.01 -44.39
C ALA A 197 17.62 11.93 -44.60
N ALA A 198 16.66 11.51 -45.41
CA ALA A 198 15.40 12.25 -45.62
C ALA A 198 14.24 11.25 -45.73
N MET A 199 13.05 11.64 -45.27
CA MET A 199 11.87 10.75 -45.22
C MET A 199 11.53 10.15 -46.59
N ASN A 200 11.80 10.89 -47.68
CA ASN A 200 11.54 10.51 -49.07
C ASN A 200 12.59 9.54 -49.68
N GLN A 201 13.64 9.18 -48.94
CA GLN A 201 14.65 8.20 -49.37
C GLN A 201 14.21 6.77 -49.05
N THR A 202 14.84 5.78 -49.69
CA THR A 202 14.63 4.36 -49.40
C THR A 202 15.39 3.94 -48.14
N PHE A 203 14.66 3.40 -47.18
CA PHE A 203 15.15 2.78 -45.95
C PHE A 203 15.04 1.25 -46.07
N THR A 204 16.08 0.53 -45.60
CA THR A 204 16.26 -0.92 -45.84
C THR A 204 16.52 -1.69 -44.54
N THR A 205 16.69 -0.99 -43.41
CA THR A 205 16.92 -1.62 -42.10
C THR A 205 16.50 -0.66 -40.98
N PHE A 206 16.17 -1.21 -39.83
CA PHE A 206 16.11 -0.45 -38.58
C PHE A 206 16.84 -1.18 -37.46
N ARG A 207 17.20 -0.45 -36.41
CA ARG A 207 17.67 -1.03 -35.15
C ARG A 207 16.97 -0.42 -33.95
N ILE A 208 16.68 -1.26 -32.98
CA ILE A 208 16.16 -0.88 -31.67
C ILE A 208 17.32 -0.91 -30.68
N LEU A 209 17.58 0.23 -30.05
CA LEU A 209 18.66 0.43 -29.09
C LEU A 209 18.08 0.48 -27.67
N PHE A 210 18.58 -0.37 -26.77
CA PHE A 210 18.23 -0.34 -25.34
C PHE A 210 19.46 0.01 -24.51
N ASN A 211 19.30 0.85 -23.49
CA ASN A 211 20.33 1.09 -22.48
C ASN A 211 19.90 0.42 -21.16
N LEU A 212 20.52 -0.70 -20.79
CA LEU A 212 20.24 -1.44 -19.55
C LEU A 212 20.88 -0.79 -18.32
N GLN A 213 20.23 -0.96 -17.17
CA GLN A 213 20.75 -0.57 -15.86
C GLN A 213 21.90 -1.48 -15.40
N PRO A 214 22.84 -0.98 -14.58
CA PRO A 214 23.84 -1.77 -13.87
C PRO A 214 23.27 -3.01 -13.17
N ASN A 215 23.90 -4.17 -13.43
CA ASN A 215 23.59 -5.47 -12.82
C ASN A 215 22.11 -5.90 -12.96
N SER A 216 21.40 -5.38 -13.96
CA SER A 216 20.00 -5.73 -14.22
C SER A 216 19.87 -6.87 -15.23
N SER A 217 18.83 -7.69 -15.08
CA SER A 217 18.45 -8.71 -16.06
C SER A 217 16.94 -8.67 -16.27
N GLY A 218 16.49 -8.90 -17.50
CA GLY A 218 15.09 -8.79 -17.87
C GLY A 218 14.75 -9.45 -19.19
N THR A 219 13.45 -9.68 -19.37
CA THR A 219 12.88 -10.17 -20.64
C THR A 219 12.12 -9.03 -21.31
N PHE A 220 12.30 -8.89 -22.61
CA PHE A 220 11.55 -7.98 -23.47
C PHE A 220 10.85 -8.79 -24.55
N TYR A 221 9.65 -8.37 -24.94
CA TYR A 221 8.89 -8.95 -26.03
C TYR A 221 8.56 -7.85 -27.04
N PHE A 222 8.62 -8.17 -28.34
CA PHE A 222 8.31 -7.24 -29.44
C PHE A 222 7.40 -7.92 -30.46
N SER A 223 6.42 -7.18 -30.99
CA SER A 223 5.67 -7.61 -32.18
C SER A 223 6.47 -7.37 -33.46
N ASP A 224 5.93 -7.84 -34.58
CA ASP A 224 6.28 -7.34 -35.92
C ASP A 224 6.15 -5.81 -36.01
N PHE A 225 6.86 -5.21 -36.97
CA PHE A 225 6.77 -3.79 -37.28
C PHE A 225 5.46 -3.49 -38.05
N ILE A 226 4.74 -2.46 -37.60
CA ILE A 226 3.42 -2.06 -38.07
C ILE A 226 3.47 -0.65 -38.67
N TYR A 227 2.63 -0.35 -39.67
CA TYR A 227 2.61 0.94 -40.36
C TYR A 227 1.27 1.24 -41.05
N GLY A 228 1.13 2.44 -41.63
CA GLY A 228 -0.02 2.83 -42.44
C GLY A 228 -1.30 3.05 -41.65
N TYR A 229 -1.33 2.72 -40.36
CA TYR A 229 -2.53 2.74 -39.55
C TYR A 229 -2.89 4.16 -39.10
N TYR A 230 -4.16 4.50 -39.19
CA TYR A 230 -4.74 5.64 -38.49
C TYR A 230 -6.19 5.29 -38.17
N GLU A 231 -6.56 5.43 -36.90
CA GLU A 231 -7.92 5.23 -36.45
C GLU A 231 -8.43 6.55 -35.90
N LYS A 232 -9.54 7.03 -36.49
CA LYS A 232 -10.18 8.30 -36.10
C LYS A 232 -10.41 8.29 -34.57
N PRO A 233 -9.87 9.26 -33.82
CA PRO A 233 -9.88 9.21 -32.37
C PRO A 233 -11.26 9.08 -31.76
N GLN A 234 -11.36 8.28 -30.72
CA GLN A 234 -12.53 8.12 -29.87
C GLN A 234 -12.23 8.76 -28.52
N ILE A 235 -12.90 9.88 -28.28
CA ILE A 235 -12.78 10.65 -27.03
C ILE A 235 -13.94 10.27 -26.12
N ASN A 236 -13.63 9.85 -24.89
CA ASN A 236 -14.63 9.56 -23.86
C ASN A 236 -14.60 10.67 -22.82
N ILE A 237 -15.76 11.23 -22.46
CA ILE A 237 -15.87 12.10 -21.28
C ILE A 237 -16.40 11.22 -20.15
N TRP A 238 -15.74 11.21 -18.99
CA TRP A 238 -16.17 10.37 -17.86
C TRP A 238 -15.89 10.98 -16.49
N GLY A 239 -16.36 10.32 -15.43
CA GLY A 239 -16.09 10.69 -14.04
C GLY A 239 -16.60 9.64 -13.04
N GLU A 240 -16.27 9.86 -11.78
CA GLU A 240 -16.49 8.93 -10.66
C GLU A 240 -16.87 9.67 -9.36
N ASN A 241 -17.05 8.93 -8.26
CA ASN A 241 -17.19 9.46 -6.88
C ASN A 241 -18.44 10.31 -6.53
N ASN A 242 -19.49 10.28 -7.35
CA ASN A 242 -20.81 10.90 -7.14
C ASN A 242 -20.85 12.42 -6.84
N PHE A 243 -19.75 13.17 -6.97
CA PHE A 243 -19.69 14.58 -6.58
C PHE A 243 -20.81 15.43 -7.25
N ALA A 244 -21.55 16.21 -6.46
CA ALA A 244 -22.72 16.98 -6.94
C ALA A 244 -22.40 17.90 -8.13
N SER A 245 -21.16 18.38 -8.22
CA SER A 245 -20.69 19.25 -9.32
C SER A 245 -20.76 18.60 -10.70
N VAL A 246 -20.66 17.26 -10.80
CA VAL A 246 -20.82 16.54 -12.06
C VAL A 246 -22.25 16.73 -12.59
N TYR A 247 -23.27 16.41 -11.78
CA TYR A 247 -24.66 16.57 -12.19
C TYR A 247 -25.09 18.04 -12.30
N THR A 248 -24.62 18.91 -11.40
CA THR A 248 -25.10 20.31 -11.34
C THR A 248 -24.41 21.26 -12.32
N GLN A 249 -23.22 20.91 -12.84
CA GLN A 249 -22.41 21.82 -13.68
C GLN A 249 -21.93 21.12 -14.97
N LEU A 250 -21.25 19.97 -14.85
CA LEU A 250 -20.67 19.28 -16.01
C LEU A 250 -21.74 18.73 -16.96
N PHE A 251 -22.71 17.98 -16.43
CA PHE A 251 -23.78 17.37 -17.21
C PHE A 251 -24.64 18.40 -17.99
N PRO A 252 -25.08 19.53 -17.39
CA PRO A 252 -25.73 20.61 -18.12
C PRO A 252 -24.88 21.17 -19.27
N GLU A 253 -23.59 21.42 -19.06
CA GLU A 253 -22.69 21.97 -20.08
C GLU A 253 -22.39 20.97 -21.22
N ALA A 254 -22.33 19.67 -20.91
CA ALA A 254 -22.22 18.59 -21.86
C ALA A 254 -23.52 18.44 -22.69
N ARG A 255 -24.68 18.39 -22.03
CA ARG A 255 -26.01 18.30 -22.65
C ARG A 255 -26.29 19.48 -23.57
N ARG A 256 -25.91 20.70 -23.17
CA ARG A 256 -26.03 21.94 -23.99
C ARG A 256 -25.27 21.84 -25.33
N ARG A 257 -24.25 20.98 -25.41
CA ARG A 257 -23.39 20.77 -26.58
C ARG A 257 -23.63 19.43 -27.30
N ASN A 258 -24.66 18.69 -26.90
CA ASN A 258 -24.93 17.34 -27.36
C ASN A 258 -23.68 16.44 -27.20
N LEU A 259 -23.09 16.43 -26.01
CA LEU A 259 -21.99 15.56 -25.62
C LEU A 259 -22.53 14.44 -24.71
N VAL A 260 -22.11 13.21 -25.01
CA VAL A 260 -22.36 12.02 -24.19
C VAL A 260 -21.13 11.71 -23.35
N GLY A 261 -21.32 10.97 -22.26
CA GLY A 261 -20.25 10.54 -21.39
C GLY A 261 -20.54 9.20 -20.71
N SER A 262 -19.65 8.81 -19.82
CA SER A 262 -19.76 7.61 -19.00
C SER A 262 -19.55 7.96 -17.53
N TYR A 263 -20.12 7.20 -16.61
CA TYR A 263 -19.99 7.49 -15.19
C TYR A 263 -19.84 6.24 -14.34
N CYS A 264 -18.95 6.27 -13.35
CA CYS A 264 -18.65 5.18 -12.44
C CYS A 264 -19.09 5.56 -11.01
N PRO A 265 -20.34 5.24 -10.61
CA PRO A 265 -20.93 5.80 -9.41
C PRO A 265 -20.69 4.95 -8.17
N VAL A 266 -20.35 5.59 -7.06
CA VAL A 266 -20.26 4.94 -5.74
C VAL A 266 -21.66 4.50 -5.27
N THR A 267 -21.90 3.20 -5.18
CA THR A 267 -23.27 2.65 -5.03
C THR A 267 -23.88 2.84 -3.65
N GLU A 268 -23.10 2.91 -2.56
CA GLU A 268 -23.66 3.15 -1.23
C GLU A 268 -24.28 4.54 -1.07
N MET A 269 -23.64 5.57 -1.64
CA MET A 269 -24.19 6.93 -1.64
C MET A 269 -25.49 7.02 -2.49
N LEU A 270 -25.62 6.26 -3.58
CA LEU A 270 -26.86 6.25 -4.37
C LEU A 270 -28.04 5.57 -3.67
N LYS A 271 -27.78 4.63 -2.76
CA LYS A 271 -28.83 3.88 -2.03
C LYS A 271 -29.42 4.65 -0.85
N ASP A 272 -28.67 5.59 -0.27
CA ASP A 272 -29.12 6.41 0.87
C ASP A 272 -29.14 7.92 0.53
N PRO A 273 -30.33 8.49 0.25
CA PRO A 273 -30.48 9.94 0.06
C PRO A 273 -29.97 10.80 1.22
N GLY A 274 -29.86 10.25 2.44
CA GLY A 274 -29.27 10.93 3.60
C GLY A 274 -27.76 11.13 3.46
N ARG A 275 -27.05 10.15 2.88
CA ARG A 275 -25.60 10.26 2.61
C ARG A 275 -25.29 11.28 1.53
N VAL A 276 -26.10 11.32 0.45
CA VAL A 276 -25.98 12.33 -0.62
C VAL A 276 -25.89 13.76 -0.07
N VAL A 277 -26.73 14.08 0.92
CA VAL A 277 -26.80 15.42 1.55
C VAL A 277 -25.60 15.71 2.47
N LEU A 278 -25.05 14.68 3.13
CA LEU A 278 -23.92 14.82 4.05
C LEU A 278 -22.56 14.86 3.34
N GLU A 279 -22.42 14.10 2.25
CA GLU A 279 -21.17 13.91 1.50
C GLU A 279 -21.06 14.83 0.26
N GLY A 280 -22.14 15.56 -0.08
CA GLY A 280 -22.14 16.56 -1.15
C GLY A 280 -22.21 15.96 -2.56
N GLY A 281 -22.94 14.85 -2.70
CA GLY A 281 -23.12 14.12 -3.95
C GLY A 281 -24.41 14.44 -4.72
N PHE A 282 -24.69 13.68 -5.78
CA PHE A 282 -25.99 13.65 -6.47
C PHE A 282 -26.79 12.37 -6.18
N THR A 283 -28.09 12.39 -6.45
CA THR A 283 -29.02 11.28 -6.15
C THR A 283 -29.13 10.25 -7.29
N ASN A 284 -29.68 9.08 -6.98
CA ASN A 284 -30.00 8.08 -8.01
C ASN A 284 -30.93 8.60 -9.12
N ASP A 285 -31.92 9.43 -8.79
CA ASP A 285 -32.82 10.04 -9.79
C ASP A 285 -32.08 10.98 -10.75
N GLN A 286 -31.08 11.70 -10.23
CA GLN A 286 -30.21 12.59 -11.02
C GLN A 286 -29.30 11.78 -11.97
N LEU A 287 -28.81 10.63 -11.52
CA LEU A 287 -28.06 9.70 -12.38
C LEU A 287 -28.94 9.06 -13.46
N GLN A 288 -30.18 8.69 -13.14
CA GLN A 288 -31.16 8.20 -14.13
C GLN A 288 -31.45 9.26 -15.21
N GLU A 289 -31.45 10.57 -14.89
CA GLU A 289 -31.54 11.62 -15.92
C GLU A 289 -30.30 11.64 -16.84
N MET A 290 -29.09 11.46 -16.30
CA MET A 290 -27.87 11.36 -17.10
C MET A 290 -27.94 10.17 -18.07
N VAL A 291 -28.37 9.00 -17.59
CA VAL A 291 -28.57 7.80 -18.41
C VAL A 291 -29.65 8.02 -19.49
N ALA A 292 -30.77 8.65 -19.14
CA ALA A 292 -31.82 9.01 -20.09
C ALA A 292 -31.35 10.01 -21.18
N ALA A 293 -30.32 10.80 -20.89
CA ALA A 293 -29.63 11.67 -21.85
C ALA A 293 -28.51 10.97 -22.66
N GLY A 294 -28.37 9.65 -22.54
CA GLY A 294 -27.44 8.83 -23.33
C GLY A 294 -26.08 8.57 -22.67
N TRP A 295 -25.92 8.84 -21.38
CA TRP A 295 -24.72 8.45 -20.64
C TRP A 295 -24.75 6.96 -20.26
N THR A 296 -23.59 6.32 -20.19
CA THR A 296 -23.47 4.91 -19.75
C THR A 296 -22.90 4.79 -18.34
N ILE A 297 -23.21 3.70 -17.66
CA ILE A 297 -22.77 3.44 -16.28
C ILE A 297 -21.69 2.37 -16.28
N GLY A 298 -20.57 2.66 -15.62
CA GLY A 298 -19.50 1.71 -15.31
C GLY A 298 -19.65 1.18 -13.89
N GLY A 299 -18.82 0.20 -13.54
CA GLY A 299 -18.63 -0.19 -12.14
C GLY A 299 -17.52 0.63 -11.48
N GLU A 300 -17.62 0.75 -10.16
CA GLU A 300 -16.64 1.37 -9.25
C GLU A 300 -16.59 0.52 -7.98
N SER A 301 -15.74 0.84 -7.02
CA SER A 301 -15.93 0.39 -5.62
C SER A 301 -17.31 0.78 -5.05
N THR A 302 -17.81 0.09 -4.03
CA THR A 302 -19.13 0.44 -3.44
C THR A 302 -19.13 1.69 -2.57
N GLU A 303 -17.96 2.12 -2.10
CA GLU A 303 -17.75 3.25 -1.17
C GLU A 303 -16.74 4.32 -1.64
N GLY A 304 -16.20 4.24 -2.87
CA GLY A 304 -15.15 5.18 -3.34
C GLY A 304 -13.79 4.89 -2.70
N LEU A 305 -13.40 3.61 -2.68
CA LEU A 305 -12.15 3.11 -2.08
C LEU A 305 -11.38 2.27 -3.09
N ASN A 306 -10.10 2.60 -3.30
CA ASN A 306 -9.26 1.87 -4.24
C ASN A 306 -8.95 0.44 -3.77
N TYR A 307 -9.00 -0.51 -4.71
CA TYR A 307 -8.90 -1.93 -4.39
C TYR A 307 -7.51 -2.40 -3.99
N ILE A 308 -6.45 -1.62 -4.23
CA ILE A 308 -5.07 -1.99 -3.91
C ILE A 308 -4.70 -1.63 -2.47
N ASP A 309 -5.07 -0.44 -2.00
CA ASP A 309 -4.78 0.01 -0.63
C ASP A 309 -5.84 -0.48 0.35
N PHE A 310 -7.11 -0.55 -0.08
CA PHE A 310 -8.24 -0.77 0.80
C PHE A 310 -8.86 -2.16 0.68
N HIS A 311 -8.50 -3.02 -0.25
CA HIS A 311 -9.09 -4.37 -0.36
C HIS A 311 -8.02 -5.46 -0.49
N THR A 312 -8.37 -6.70 -0.09
CA THR A 312 -7.66 -7.87 -0.63
C THR A 312 -8.27 -8.22 -1.98
N LEU A 313 -7.61 -9.08 -2.75
CA LEU A 313 -8.16 -9.54 -4.02
C LEU A 313 -9.58 -10.12 -3.87
N GLU A 314 -9.82 -10.87 -2.79
CA GLU A 314 -11.13 -11.48 -2.51
C GLU A 314 -12.13 -10.46 -1.99
N SER A 315 -11.74 -9.51 -1.13
CA SER A 315 -12.68 -8.47 -0.68
C SER A 315 -12.97 -7.43 -1.77
N ALA A 316 -12.07 -7.23 -2.73
CA ALA A 316 -12.33 -6.48 -3.96
C ALA A 316 -13.31 -7.25 -4.85
N ALA A 317 -13.10 -8.55 -5.06
CA ALA A 317 -14.02 -9.42 -5.79
C ALA A 317 -15.45 -9.43 -5.21
N VAL A 318 -15.58 -9.50 -3.87
CA VAL A 318 -16.87 -9.40 -3.17
C VAL A 318 -17.49 -8.00 -3.30
N ASP A 319 -16.69 -6.94 -3.19
CA ASP A 319 -17.17 -5.57 -3.38
C ASP A 319 -17.64 -5.31 -4.82
N MET A 320 -16.91 -5.79 -5.82
CA MET A 320 -17.32 -5.79 -7.23
C MET A 320 -18.66 -6.51 -7.41
N ASP A 321 -18.85 -7.71 -6.86
CA ASP A 321 -20.12 -8.43 -6.94
C ASP A 321 -21.27 -7.69 -6.26
N LYS A 322 -21.00 -7.09 -5.09
CA LYS A 322 -21.96 -6.27 -4.35
C LYS A 322 -22.34 -5.01 -5.13
N HIS A 323 -21.37 -4.30 -5.70
CA HIS A 323 -21.57 -3.13 -6.55
C HIS A 323 -22.44 -3.46 -7.76
N LEU A 324 -22.10 -4.54 -8.46
CA LEU A 324 -22.84 -5.02 -9.61
C LEU A 324 -24.29 -5.41 -9.25
N ALA A 325 -24.50 -5.98 -8.07
CA ALA A 325 -25.85 -6.26 -7.56
C ALA A 325 -26.60 -5.00 -7.13
N ASP A 326 -25.92 -4.01 -6.56
CA ASP A 326 -26.50 -2.73 -6.15
C ASP A 326 -26.91 -1.88 -7.36
N LEU A 327 -26.09 -1.79 -8.41
CA LEU A 327 -26.47 -1.17 -9.68
C LEU A 327 -27.72 -1.82 -10.31
N GLN A 328 -27.79 -3.16 -10.29
CA GLN A 328 -28.97 -3.89 -10.77
C GLN A 328 -30.22 -3.59 -9.94
N ARG A 329 -30.10 -3.48 -8.61
CA ARG A 329 -31.21 -3.08 -7.71
C ARG A 329 -31.67 -1.64 -7.95
N LEU A 330 -30.75 -0.74 -8.28
CA LEU A 330 -31.01 0.67 -8.62
C LEU A 330 -31.58 0.86 -10.04
N GLY A 331 -31.73 -0.23 -10.81
CA GLY A 331 -32.37 -0.25 -12.14
C GLY A 331 -31.42 -0.12 -13.33
N TYR A 332 -30.11 -0.14 -13.12
CA TYR A 332 -29.12 -0.05 -14.19
C TYR A 332 -28.86 -1.40 -14.86
N ARG A 333 -28.35 -1.36 -16.10
CA ARG A 333 -27.75 -2.53 -16.74
C ARG A 333 -26.49 -2.93 -15.98
N ARG A 334 -26.12 -4.21 -16.05
CA ARG A 334 -24.82 -4.66 -15.53
C ARG A 334 -23.72 -3.95 -16.35
N PRO A 335 -22.82 -3.17 -15.73
CA PRO A 335 -21.75 -2.50 -16.46
C PRO A 335 -20.78 -3.52 -17.05
N ILE A 336 -20.22 -3.17 -18.20
CA ILE A 336 -19.19 -3.96 -18.91
C ILE A 336 -17.80 -3.34 -18.81
N PHE A 337 -17.66 -2.20 -18.13
CA PHE A 337 -16.40 -1.54 -17.86
C PHE A 337 -16.33 -1.09 -16.39
N TRP A 338 -15.12 -0.85 -15.90
CA TRP A 338 -14.84 -0.38 -14.55
C TRP A 338 -14.10 0.96 -14.55
N CYS A 339 -14.16 1.69 -13.45
CA CYS A 339 -13.18 2.71 -13.09
C CYS A 339 -12.48 2.24 -11.81
N TYR A 340 -11.16 2.38 -11.75
CA TYR A 340 -10.39 2.09 -10.55
C TYR A 340 -10.11 3.40 -9.82
N GLU A 341 -10.77 3.61 -8.69
CA GLU A 341 -10.45 4.64 -7.70
C GLU A 341 -8.92 4.78 -7.48
N ASP A 342 -8.43 6.01 -7.32
CA ASP A 342 -7.00 6.38 -7.26
C ASP A 342 -6.13 5.78 -8.39
N ALA A 343 -6.74 5.29 -9.47
CA ALA A 343 -6.13 4.51 -10.54
C ALA A 343 -5.53 3.14 -10.19
N LYS A 344 -5.70 2.66 -8.96
CA LYS A 344 -4.85 1.56 -8.47
C LYS A 344 -5.41 0.20 -8.89
N HIS A 345 -4.66 -0.49 -9.77
CA HIS A 345 -4.98 -1.83 -10.25
C HIS A 345 -3.76 -2.75 -10.27
N ASN A 346 -4.00 -4.04 -10.51
CA ASN A 346 -2.98 -5.04 -10.83
C ASN A 346 -3.60 -6.20 -11.62
N ALA A 347 -2.77 -7.04 -12.23
CA ALA A 347 -3.22 -8.17 -13.06
C ALA A 347 -4.14 -9.17 -12.33
N ALA A 348 -4.14 -9.21 -10.99
CA ALA A 348 -5.06 -10.05 -10.24
C ALA A 348 -6.46 -9.42 -10.16
N LEU A 349 -6.57 -8.11 -9.88
CA LEU A 349 -7.84 -7.38 -9.93
C LEU A 349 -8.45 -7.40 -11.34
N ASP A 350 -7.62 -7.26 -12.37
CA ASP A 350 -8.02 -7.37 -13.77
C ASP A 350 -8.68 -8.73 -14.05
N ALA A 351 -8.14 -9.82 -13.47
CA ALA A 351 -8.71 -11.16 -13.57
C ALA A 351 -10.02 -11.33 -12.76
N GLU A 352 -10.21 -10.60 -11.66
CA GLU A 352 -11.49 -10.58 -10.93
C GLU A 352 -12.59 -9.80 -11.69
N LEU A 353 -12.24 -8.73 -12.39
CA LEU A 353 -13.15 -8.06 -13.32
C LEU A 353 -13.53 -8.97 -14.50
N ALA A 354 -12.54 -9.66 -15.09
CA ALA A 354 -12.77 -10.60 -16.19
C ALA A 354 -13.79 -11.69 -15.83
N LYS A 355 -13.67 -12.30 -14.64
CA LYS A 355 -14.62 -13.29 -14.10
C LYS A 355 -16.07 -12.77 -14.03
N ARG A 356 -16.24 -11.45 -13.95
CA ARG A 356 -17.54 -10.77 -13.78
C ARG A 356 -18.15 -10.28 -15.10
N ASN A 357 -17.51 -10.60 -16.23
CA ASN A 357 -17.84 -10.09 -17.58
C ASN A 357 -17.68 -8.57 -17.71
N VAL A 358 -16.84 -7.97 -16.87
CA VAL A 358 -16.28 -6.64 -17.11
C VAL A 358 -15.10 -6.84 -18.05
N VAL A 359 -15.07 -6.11 -19.17
CA VAL A 359 -14.13 -6.35 -20.28
C VAL A 359 -13.14 -5.22 -20.51
N ALA A 360 -13.24 -4.13 -19.75
CA ALA A 360 -12.29 -3.03 -19.75
C ALA A 360 -12.34 -2.26 -18.42
N ALA A 361 -11.31 -1.48 -18.11
CA ALA A 361 -11.28 -0.60 -16.95
C ALA A 361 -10.40 0.64 -17.17
N TYR A 362 -10.76 1.76 -16.56
CA TYR A 362 -9.85 2.88 -16.38
C TYR A 362 -8.97 2.65 -15.15
N SER A 363 -7.66 2.62 -15.36
CA SER A 363 -6.67 2.91 -14.32
C SER A 363 -6.10 4.29 -14.64
N GLY A 364 -6.56 5.33 -13.94
CA GLY A 364 -6.12 6.71 -14.16
C GLY A 364 -4.58 6.89 -14.24
N ASN A 365 -4.13 7.82 -15.07
CA ASN A 365 -2.69 8.01 -15.21
C ASN A 365 -2.14 8.87 -14.07
N ILE A 366 -0.94 8.54 -13.59
CA ILE A 366 -0.23 9.31 -12.57
C ILE A 366 0.22 10.67 -13.15
N PHE A 367 -0.74 11.60 -13.20
CA PHE A 367 -0.65 13.07 -13.29
C PHE A 367 0.38 13.67 -14.25
N SER A 368 0.78 13.01 -15.35
CA SER A 368 1.91 13.54 -16.16
C SER A 368 1.98 13.20 -17.66
N GLU A 369 1.09 12.38 -18.23
CA GLU A 369 1.26 11.86 -19.59
C GLU A 369 0.07 12.22 -20.52
N ASN A 370 0.38 12.75 -21.73
CA ASN A 370 -0.60 13.34 -22.65
C ASN A 370 -0.74 12.54 -23.97
N THR A 371 -0.56 11.21 -23.94
CA THR A 371 -0.48 10.38 -25.16
C THR A 371 -1.66 9.43 -25.31
N SER A 372 -2.46 9.58 -26.37
CA SER A 372 -3.53 8.63 -26.72
C SER A 372 -3.01 7.21 -26.94
N ARG A 373 -3.86 6.21 -26.67
CA ARG A 373 -3.54 4.79 -26.94
C ARG A 373 -4.10 4.35 -28.27
N SER A 374 -3.30 3.67 -29.09
CA SER A 374 -3.79 3.14 -30.36
C SER A 374 -4.92 2.12 -30.13
N LEU A 375 -6.02 2.26 -30.87
CA LEU A 375 -7.12 1.28 -30.94
C LEU A 375 -6.84 0.17 -31.96
N TYR A 376 -5.78 0.33 -32.76
CA TYR A 376 -5.34 -0.65 -33.73
C TYR A 376 -4.90 -1.95 -33.04
N GLY A 377 -5.49 -3.07 -33.45
CA GLY A 377 -5.35 -4.36 -32.78
C GLY A 377 -6.45 -4.67 -31.76
N GLY A 378 -7.37 -3.73 -31.50
CA GLY A 378 -8.41 -3.80 -30.46
C GLY A 378 -7.99 -3.06 -29.18
N LEU A 379 -8.77 -3.23 -28.11
CA LEU A 379 -8.43 -2.69 -26.79
C LEU A 379 -7.23 -3.43 -26.19
N THR A 380 -6.02 -2.99 -26.55
CA THR A 380 -4.76 -3.54 -26.04
C THR A 380 -4.55 -3.08 -24.59
N ASN A 381 -4.34 -4.04 -23.69
CA ASN A 381 -4.41 -3.85 -22.23
C ASN A 381 -5.75 -3.21 -21.77
N PRO A 382 -6.88 -3.93 -21.92
CA PRO A 382 -8.20 -3.32 -21.78
C PRO A 382 -8.54 -2.86 -20.36
N TYR A 383 -7.86 -3.37 -19.32
CA TYR A 383 -8.02 -2.93 -17.93
C TYR A 383 -7.15 -1.71 -17.56
N ASN A 384 -6.44 -1.14 -18.53
CA ASN A 384 -5.68 0.09 -18.43
C ASN A 384 -6.06 1.04 -19.58
N LEU A 385 -7.34 1.39 -19.65
CA LEU A 385 -7.84 2.43 -20.56
C LEU A 385 -7.22 3.77 -20.20
N TRP A 386 -6.83 4.54 -21.21
CA TRP A 386 -6.10 5.79 -21.00
C TRP A 386 -7.04 6.95 -20.69
N ALA A 387 -6.70 7.71 -19.65
CA ALA A 387 -7.39 8.95 -19.29
C ALA A 387 -6.42 10.08 -18.94
N VAL A 388 -6.89 11.32 -19.15
CA VAL A 388 -6.32 12.55 -18.60
C VAL A 388 -7.39 13.18 -17.71
N SER A 389 -7.08 13.40 -16.43
CA SER A 389 -7.93 14.20 -15.55
C SER A 389 -7.98 15.65 -16.06
N GLY A 390 -9.19 16.13 -16.31
CA GLY A 390 -9.51 17.47 -16.77
C GLY A 390 -9.77 18.45 -15.63
N ASP A 391 -9.81 17.98 -14.38
CA ASP A 391 -9.96 18.77 -13.14
C ASP A 391 -8.65 18.89 -12.33
N ALA A 392 -7.59 18.16 -12.71
CA ALA A 392 -6.25 18.29 -12.13
C ALA A 392 -5.22 18.90 -13.10
N ARG A 393 -5.62 19.25 -14.34
CA ARG A 393 -4.70 19.67 -15.41
C ARG A 393 -5.11 20.98 -16.04
N SER A 394 -4.14 21.75 -16.51
CA SER A 394 -4.43 23.00 -17.20
C SER A 394 -5.09 22.74 -18.55
N LEU A 395 -6.00 23.64 -18.97
CA LEU A 395 -6.57 23.66 -20.33
C LEU A 395 -5.54 23.38 -21.44
N THR A 396 -4.33 23.95 -21.33
CA THR A 396 -3.26 23.75 -22.33
C THR A 396 -2.80 22.29 -22.43
N GLU A 397 -2.70 21.58 -21.30
CA GLU A 397 -2.31 20.17 -21.28
C GLU A 397 -3.42 19.27 -21.81
N ILE A 398 -4.68 19.57 -21.48
CA ILE A 398 -5.86 18.84 -21.97
C ILE A 398 -5.96 18.99 -23.51
N ILE A 399 -5.82 20.21 -24.03
CA ILE A 399 -5.82 20.48 -25.47
C ILE A 399 -4.64 19.76 -26.16
N ALA A 400 -3.44 19.75 -25.55
CA ALA A 400 -2.30 19.02 -26.09
C ALA A 400 -2.52 17.50 -26.16
N ALA A 401 -3.21 16.91 -25.18
CA ALA A 401 -3.59 15.49 -25.22
C ALA A 401 -4.63 15.19 -26.32
N ILE A 402 -5.61 16.09 -26.51
CA ILE A 402 -6.59 15.98 -27.60
C ILE A 402 -5.89 16.12 -28.98
N ASP A 403 -4.96 17.06 -29.12
CA ASP A 403 -4.18 17.23 -30.36
C ASP A 403 -3.25 16.04 -30.65
N HIS A 404 -2.68 15.42 -29.61
CA HIS A 404 -1.98 14.14 -29.73
C HIS A 404 -2.91 13.05 -30.26
N ALA A 405 -4.13 12.94 -29.69
CA ALA A 405 -5.13 12.00 -30.20
C ALA A 405 -5.45 12.27 -31.67
N VAL A 406 -5.79 13.52 -32.04
CA VAL A 406 -6.05 13.93 -33.44
C VAL A 406 -4.91 13.54 -34.38
N LYS A 407 -3.66 13.73 -33.97
CA LYS A 407 -2.47 13.41 -34.78
C LYS A 407 -2.27 11.90 -34.95
N TYR A 408 -2.23 11.15 -33.85
CA TYR A 408 -1.81 9.74 -33.86
C TYR A 408 -2.95 8.72 -33.97
N GLY A 409 -4.18 9.14 -33.71
CA GLY A 409 -5.35 8.26 -33.65
C GLY A 409 -5.61 7.67 -32.25
N GLY A 410 -6.63 6.81 -32.17
CA GLY A 410 -6.87 5.94 -31.02
C GLY A 410 -7.82 6.48 -29.93
N GLN A 411 -7.59 6.06 -28.69
CA GLN A 411 -8.47 6.29 -27.54
C GLN A 411 -7.89 7.37 -26.61
N LEU A 412 -8.77 8.22 -26.07
CA LEU A 412 -8.46 9.15 -24.99
C LEU A 412 -9.69 9.37 -24.10
N GLY A 413 -9.59 9.00 -22.83
CA GLY A 413 -10.52 9.41 -21.78
C GLY A 413 -10.17 10.80 -21.26
N LEU A 414 -11.19 11.59 -20.97
CA LEU A 414 -11.11 12.87 -20.28
C LEU A 414 -12.00 12.78 -19.04
N GLU A 415 -11.36 12.78 -17.88
CA GLU A 415 -12.02 12.53 -16.59
C GLU A 415 -12.34 13.85 -15.89
N TRP A 416 -13.51 13.97 -15.27
CA TRP A 416 -13.81 15.01 -14.29
C TRP A 416 -14.49 14.37 -13.09
N GLN A 417 -13.76 14.26 -11.98
CA GLN A 417 -14.34 13.90 -10.68
C GLN A 417 -15.15 15.09 -10.15
N ARG A 418 -14.60 16.30 -10.28
CA ARG A 418 -15.23 17.56 -9.87
C ARG A 418 -15.22 18.57 -11.01
N TYR A 419 -16.18 19.49 -11.01
CA TYR A 419 -16.16 20.63 -11.93
C TYR A 419 -15.32 21.76 -11.33
N ASP A 420 -14.23 22.11 -12.00
CA ASP A 420 -13.25 23.13 -11.58
C ASP A 420 -13.37 24.45 -12.37
N GLY A 421 -13.91 24.39 -13.60
CA GLY A 421 -14.20 25.55 -14.45
C GLY A 421 -13.69 25.46 -15.88
N ASP A 422 -12.74 24.56 -16.19
CA ASP A 422 -12.08 24.49 -17.50
C ASP A 422 -12.82 23.58 -18.52
N PHE A 423 -13.88 22.89 -18.11
CA PHE A 423 -14.68 22.03 -19.02
C PHE A 423 -15.30 22.77 -20.23
N PRO A 424 -15.89 23.99 -20.12
CA PRO A 424 -16.51 24.67 -21.26
C PRO A 424 -15.59 24.92 -22.47
N PRO A 425 -14.38 25.48 -22.34
CA PRO A 425 -13.47 25.64 -23.49
C PRO A 425 -12.98 24.30 -24.06
N VAL A 426 -12.80 23.26 -23.24
CA VAL A 426 -12.50 21.91 -23.75
C VAL A 426 -13.69 21.36 -24.55
N ALA A 427 -14.90 21.49 -24.02
CA ALA A 427 -16.12 21.03 -24.68
C ALA A 427 -16.38 21.77 -26.02
N ASP A 428 -16.11 23.07 -26.08
CA ASP A 428 -16.16 23.85 -27.33
C ASP A 428 -15.10 23.37 -28.35
N TYR A 429 -13.90 23.01 -27.90
CA TYR A 429 -12.86 22.44 -28.77
C TYR A 429 -13.23 21.04 -29.30
N LEU A 430 -13.77 20.17 -28.45
CA LEU A 430 -14.26 18.85 -28.84
C LEU A 430 -15.41 18.94 -29.85
N VAL A 431 -16.37 19.86 -29.64
CA VAL A 431 -17.45 20.12 -30.61
C VAL A 431 -16.90 20.55 -31.97
N LYS A 432 -15.90 21.46 -31.99
CA LYS A 432 -15.22 21.89 -33.21
C LYS A 432 -14.55 20.71 -33.92
N LEU A 433 -13.73 19.92 -33.23
CA LEU A 433 -13.03 18.78 -33.83
C LEU A 433 -13.98 17.70 -34.35
N ARG A 434 -15.10 17.45 -33.64
CA ARG A 434 -16.16 16.55 -34.09
C ARG A 434 -16.84 17.06 -35.37
N ALA A 435 -17.13 18.37 -35.44
CA ALA A 435 -17.71 19.01 -36.63
C ALA A 435 -16.74 19.05 -37.83
N GLU A 436 -15.44 19.16 -37.57
CA GLU A 436 -14.37 19.02 -38.57
C GLU A 436 -14.14 17.55 -39.01
N GLY A 437 -14.86 16.59 -38.43
CA GLY A 437 -14.72 15.17 -38.74
C GLY A 437 -13.44 14.52 -38.22
N LYS A 438 -12.71 15.18 -37.31
CA LYS A 438 -11.40 14.74 -36.79
C LYS A 438 -11.48 13.77 -35.62
N ILE A 439 -12.53 13.84 -34.81
CA ILE A 439 -12.76 12.95 -33.66
C ILE A 439 -14.20 12.44 -33.64
N ASP A 440 -14.41 11.31 -32.98
CA ASP A 440 -15.69 10.87 -32.45
C ASP A 440 -15.71 11.13 -30.94
N ILE A 441 -16.88 11.47 -30.40
CA ILE A 441 -17.09 11.60 -28.96
C ILE A 441 -18.11 10.53 -28.59
N VAL A 442 -17.70 9.55 -27.81
CA VAL A 442 -18.42 8.28 -27.60
C VAL A 442 -18.39 7.87 -26.14
N THR A 443 -19.37 7.10 -25.71
CA THR A 443 -19.36 6.47 -24.38
C THR A 443 -18.34 5.33 -24.36
N VAL A 444 -17.92 4.91 -23.16
CA VAL A 444 -16.99 3.78 -22.99
C VAL A 444 -17.59 2.48 -23.54
N GLU A 445 -18.89 2.25 -23.35
CA GLU A 445 -19.57 1.08 -23.92
C GLU A 445 -19.61 1.12 -25.45
N GLU A 446 -19.82 2.29 -26.06
CA GLU A 446 -19.81 2.44 -27.52
C GLU A 446 -18.41 2.17 -28.10
N MET A 447 -17.36 2.66 -27.44
CA MET A 447 -15.98 2.36 -27.79
C MET A 447 -15.67 0.86 -27.68
N ILE A 448 -16.09 0.21 -26.59
CA ILE A 448 -15.95 -1.24 -26.41
C ILE A 448 -16.74 -2.00 -27.49
N ALA A 449 -17.95 -1.57 -27.83
CA ALA A 449 -18.75 -2.20 -28.89
C ALA A 449 -18.14 -2.06 -30.28
N ARG A 450 -17.41 -0.96 -30.55
CA ARG A 450 -16.69 -0.73 -31.81
C ARG A 450 -15.40 -1.55 -31.93
N HIS A 451 -14.68 -1.79 -30.82
CA HIS A 451 -13.30 -2.31 -30.85
C HIS A 451 -13.08 -3.62 -30.11
N GLY A 452 -13.70 -3.78 -28.95
CA GLY A 452 -13.77 -5.01 -28.15
C GLY A 452 -12.44 -5.61 -27.69
N ILE A 453 -12.56 -6.73 -26.97
CA ILE A 453 -11.50 -7.74 -26.93
C ILE A 453 -11.73 -8.65 -28.15
N ARG A 454 -10.82 -8.62 -29.13
CA ARG A 454 -10.89 -9.54 -30.28
C ARG A 454 -10.45 -10.93 -29.80
N ASN A 455 -11.42 -11.80 -29.51
CA ASN A 455 -11.20 -13.15 -28.97
C ASN A 455 -10.22 -13.97 -29.81
N GLY A 456 -9.09 -14.36 -29.20
CA GLY A 456 -8.19 -15.41 -29.71
C GLY A 456 -8.70 -16.83 -29.44
N SER A 457 -9.71 -16.99 -28.56
CA SER A 457 -10.28 -18.30 -28.22
C SER A 457 -11.81 -18.28 -28.26
N SER A 458 -12.38 -19.20 -29.04
CA SER A 458 -13.81 -19.52 -29.01
C SER A 458 -14.06 -20.62 -27.98
N ALA A 459 -14.44 -20.23 -26.77
CA ALA A 459 -15.09 -21.12 -25.80
C ALA A 459 -16.52 -20.63 -25.61
N GLU A 460 -17.51 -21.45 -25.96
CA GLU A 460 -18.93 -21.13 -25.73
C GLU A 460 -19.22 -20.98 -24.22
N PRO A 461 -20.20 -20.14 -23.84
CA PRO A 461 -20.68 -20.13 -22.47
C PRO A 461 -21.22 -21.52 -22.09
N PRO A 462 -20.86 -22.08 -20.93
CA PRO A 462 -21.30 -23.41 -20.54
C PRO A 462 -22.83 -23.45 -20.39
N PRO A 463 -23.49 -24.57 -20.75
CA PRO A 463 -24.94 -24.67 -20.72
C PRO A 463 -25.48 -24.54 -19.30
N VAL A 464 -26.61 -23.85 -19.17
CA VAL A 464 -27.30 -23.63 -17.89
C VAL A 464 -27.71 -24.97 -17.26
N VAL A 465 -27.03 -25.35 -16.19
CA VAL A 465 -27.37 -26.52 -15.38
C VAL A 465 -28.57 -26.17 -14.47
N PRO A 466 -29.63 -27.00 -14.40
CA PRO A 466 -30.73 -26.79 -13.47
C PRO A 466 -30.25 -26.80 -12.01
N PRO A 467 -30.92 -26.10 -11.07
CA PRO A 467 -30.46 -26.01 -9.69
C PRO A 467 -30.38 -27.39 -9.05
N PRO A 468 -29.26 -27.73 -8.37
CA PRO A 468 -29.16 -28.98 -7.63
C PRO A 468 -30.15 -28.99 -6.47
N GLY A 469 -30.70 -30.18 -6.18
CA GLY A 469 -31.49 -30.41 -4.96
C GLY A 469 -30.67 -30.13 -3.69
N PRO A 470 -31.34 -30.03 -2.52
CA PRO A 470 -30.69 -29.65 -1.27
C PRO A 470 -29.50 -30.58 -0.98
N SER A 471 -28.30 -30.00 -0.98
CA SER A 471 -27.07 -30.76 -0.76
C SER A 471 -26.94 -31.19 0.70
N PRO A 472 -26.38 -32.38 0.97
CA PRO A 472 -26.00 -32.78 2.32
C PRO A 472 -24.95 -31.80 2.89
N PRO A 473 -24.78 -31.73 4.23
CA PRO A 473 -23.89 -30.76 4.86
C PRO A 473 -22.46 -30.86 4.33
N VAL A 474 -21.96 -29.73 3.85
CA VAL A 474 -20.60 -29.57 3.32
C VAL A 474 -19.60 -29.81 4.46
N PRO A 475 -18.60 -30.70 4.32
CA PRO A 475 -17.54 -30.83 5.30
C PRO A 475 -16.76 -29.51 5.39
N PRO A 476 -16.27 -29.10 6.58
CA PRO A 476 -15.61 -27.81 6.74
C PRO A 476 -14.44 -27.67 5.77
N SER A 477 -14.43 -26.56 5.02
CA SER A 477 -13.35 -26.20 4.10
C SER A 477 -12.01 -26.20 4.84
N ALA A 478 -11.02 -26.93 4.31
CA ALA A 478 -9.71 -27.05 4.93
C ALA A 478 -9.06 -25.67 5.14
N LEU A 479 -8.43 -25.47 6.30
CA LEU A 479 -7.73 -24.22 6.62
C LEU A 479 -6.47 -24.09 5.75
N LEU A 480 -6.33 -22.93 5.09
CA LEU A 480 -5.25 -22.64 4.16
C LEU A 480 -3.88 -22.53 4.87
N PRO A 481 -2.78 -22.91 4.22
CA PRO A 481 -1.43 -22.58 4.67
C PRO A 481 -1.11 -21.09 4.45
N PHE A 482 -0.11 -20.59 5.19
CA PHE A 482 0.23 -19.16 5.27
C PHE A 482 0.62 -18.51 3.94
N ASP A 483 1.18 -19.27 3.01
CA ASP A 483 1.58 -18.84 1.67
C ASP A 483 0.38 -18.64 0.72
N GLN A 484 -0.76 -19.27 1.03
CA GLN A 484 -2.03 -19.14 0.32
C GLN A 484 -2.97 -18.11 0.95
N VAL A 485 -2.59 -17.50 2.07
CA VAL A 485 -3.32 -16.41 2.74
C VAL A 485 -2.65 -15.08 2.39
N GLU A 486 -3.42 -14.01 2.17
CA GLU A 486 -2.88 -12.68 1.88
C GLU A 486 -2.00 -12.13 3.03
N GLN A 487 -1.19 -11.11 2.76
CA GLN A 487 -0.38 -10.44 3.80
C GLN A 487 -1.25 -9.74 4.85
N SER A 488 -2.43 -9.27 4.47
CA SER A 488 -3.48 -8.75 5.36
C SER A 488 -4.85 -9.11 4.80
N TYR A 489 -5.86 -9.29 5.66
CA TYR A 489 -7.24 -9.58 5.26
C TYR A 489 -8.28 -9.04 6.25
N THR A 490 -9.35 -8.42 5.74
CA THR A 490 -10.58 -8.14 6.50
C THR A 490 -11.79 -8.00 5.56
N GLN A 491 -12.99 -8.30 6.08
CA GLN A 491 -14.26 -8.02 5.40
C GLN A 491 -14.74 -6.57 5.53
N SER A 492 -14.14 -5.74 6.38
CA SER A 492 -14.51 -4.32 6.48
C SER A 492 -13.30 -3.40 6.60
N PRO A 493 -12.54 -3.21 5.50
CA PRO A 493 -11.36 -2.35 5.49
C PRO A 493 -11.67 -0.92 5.92
N ALA A 494 -12.81 -0.37 5.47
CA ALA A 494 -13.34 0.93 5.88
C ALA A 494 -13.47 1.10 7.42
N ARG A 495 -13.73 0.00 8.16
CA ARG A 495 -13.79 0.02 9.63
C ARG A 495 -12.42 0.31 10.23
N PHE A 496 -11.40 -0.39 9.75
CA PHE A 496 -10.04 -0.28 10.28
C PHE A 496 -9.35 0.99 9.78
N SER A 497 -9.45 1.32 8.49
CA SER A 497 -8.96 2.60 7.98
C SER A 497 -9.67 3.79 8.62
N GLY A 498 -10.98 3.71 8.88
CA GLY A 498 -11.73 4.72 9.63
C GLY A 498 -11.33 4.82 11.11
N LEU A 499 -10.93 3.72 11.75
CA LEU A 499 -10.34 3.72 13.10
C LEU A 499 -8.97 4.40 13.10
N TRP A 500 -8.11 4.10 12.12
CA TRP A 500 -6.79 4.73 11.97
C TRP A 500 -6.89 6.22 11.61
N ALA A 501 -7.84 6.60 10.76
CA ALA A 501 -8.10 7.99 10.40
C ALA A 501 -8.49 8.85 11.62
N GLN A 502 -9.24 8.29 12.57
CA GLN A 502 -9.57 8.98 13.83
C GLN A 502 -8.32 9.31 14.66
N ALA A 503 -7.23 8.56 14.54
CA ALA A 503 -5.96 8.88 15.20
C ALA A 503 -5.37 10.25 14.75
N ARG A 504 -5.83 10.83 13.63
CA ARG A 504 -5.45 12.20 13.24
C ARG A 504 -6.07 13.30 14.10
N THR A 505 -7.11 12.99 14.90
CA THR A 505 -7.88 13.99 15.68
C THR A 505 -8.06 13.62 17.15
N ARG A 506 -8.03 12.34 17.49
CA ARG A 506 -8.17 11.82 18.86
C ARG A 506 -7.17 10.72 19.15
N THR A 507 -7.11 10.29 20.41
CA THR A 507 -6.31 9.14 20.82
C THR A 507 -7.02 7.86 20.39
N ILE A 508 -6.28 6.93 19.78
CA ILE A 508 -6.69 5.54 19.57
C ILE A 508 -5.87 4.65 20.49
N ARG A 509 -6.55 3.94 21.38
CA ARG A 509 -5.91 3.02 22.34
C ARG A 509 -6.05 1.60 21.84
N ILE A 510 -4.92 0.92 21.66
CA ILE A 510 -4.89 -0.48 21.22
C ILE A 510 -4.35 -1.32 22.37
N ALA A 511 -5.06 -2.37 22.73
CA ALA A 511 -4.53 -3.43 23.60
C ALA A 511 -3.72 -4.43 22.76
N LEU A 512 -2.45 -4.66 23.05
CA LEU A 512 -1.67 -5.76 22.47
C LEU A 512 -1.67 -6.92 23.45
N LEU A 513 -2.38 -8.00 23.10
CA LEU A 513 -2.40 -9.25 23.87
C LEU A 513 -1.59 -10.28 23.08
N GLY A 514 -0.37 -10.56 23.53
CA GLY A 514 0.47 -11.60 22.95
C GLY A 514 1.19 -12.43 24.02
N ASP A 515 2.30 -13.05 23.64
CA ASP A 515 3.02 -13.99 24.48
C ASP A 515 4.38 -13.47 25.00
N SER A 516 5.30 -14.38 25.27
CA SER A 516 6.72 -14.13 25.47
C SER A 516 7.34 -13.15 24.49
N GLN A 517 6.95 -13.20 23.22
CA GLN A 517 7.50 -12.39 22.13
C GLN A 517 7.20 -10.89 22.32
N GLU A 518 5.99 -10.56 22.76
CA GLU A 518 5.49 -9.18 22.90
C GLU A 518 5.76 -8.59 24.29
N THR A 519 6.07 -9.43 25.29
CA THR A 519 6.23 -9.01 26.69
C THR A 519 7.27 -7.88 26.84
N SER A 520 6.85 -6.71 27.30
CA SER A 520 7.64 -5.47 27.41
C SER A 520 7.33 -4.74 28.74
N PRO A 521 8.28 -3.99 29.35
CA PRO A 521 9.70 -3.87 29.01
C PRO A 521 10.59 -4.98 29.64
N GLU A 522 10.00 -5.94 30.37
CA GLU A 522 10.74 -6.97 31.12
C GLU A 522 10.97 -8.30 30.35
N GLY A 523 10.42 -8.44 29.13
CA GLY A 523 10.47 -9.67 28.32
C GLY A 523 11.25 -9.53 27.00
N LYS A 524 10.75 -10.15 25.92
CA LYS A 524 11.37 -10.12 24.57
C LYS A 524 10.81 -9.03 23.66
N GLY A 525 9.71 -8.39 24.08
CA GLY A 525 9.09 -7.26 23.40
C GLY A 525 9.71 -5.91 23.77
N ASP A 526 10.82 -5.89 24.50
CA ASP A 526 11.57 -4.67 24.88
C ASP A 526 12.14 -3.90 23.67
N VAL A 527 12.19 -4.56 22.51
CA VAL A 527 12.48 -3.95 21.20
C VAL A 527 11.22 -3.83 20.34
N TYR A 528 10.42 -4.90 20.24
CA TYR A 528 9.27 -4.99 19.32
C TYR A 528 8.16 -3.98 19.65
N VAL A 529 7.67 -3.94 20.89
CA VAL A 529 6.53 -3.07 21.27
C VAL A 529 6.90 -1.58 21.17
N PRO A 530 8.06 -1.10 21.66
CA PRO A 530 8.46 0.28 21.42
C PRO A 530 8.64 0.60 19.93
N ARG A 531 9.02 -0.38 19.09
CA ARG A 531 9.09 -0.16 17.65
C ARG A 531 7.71 0.01 17.03
N LEU A 532 6.71 -0.81 17.39
CA LEU A 532 5.32 -0.61 16.92
C LEU A 532 4.83 0.82 17.23
N GLN A 533 5.11 1.32 18.43
CA GLN A 533 4.76 2.67 18.85
C GLN A 533 5.47 3.75 18.03
N TYR A 534 6.75 3.55 17.68
CA TYR A 534 7.50 4.45 16.83
C TYR A 534 7.01 4.45 15.37
N GLU A 535 6.62 3.30 14.82
CA GLU A 535 5.99 3.20 13.50
C GLU A 535 4.66 3.97 13.46
N ALA A 536 3.83 3.84 14.50
CA ALA A 536 2.63 4.67 14.64
C ALA A 536 2.97 6.17 14.77
N TRP A 537 3.96 6.53 15.57
CA TRP A 537 4.42 7.92 15.68
C TRP A 537 4.90 8.48 14.34
N LYS A 538 5.61 7.72 13.50
CA LYS A 538 6.01 8.19 12.16
C LYS A 538 4.81 8.63 11.30
N ARG A 539 3.64 8.00 11.46
CA ARG A 539 2.43 8.33 10.69
C ARG A 539 1.59 9.48 11.28
N TYR A 540 1.53 9.61 12.61
CA TYR A 540 0.70 10.62 13.29
C TYR A 540 1.47 11.78 13.92
N GLN A 541 2.81 11.71 13.94
CA GLN A 541 3.76 12.72 14.44
C GLN A 541 3.60 13.12 15.91
N ASN A 542 2.79 12.40 16.70
CA ASN A 542 2.58 12.65 18.12
C ASN A 542 2.23 11.36 18.88
N VAL A 543 2.65 11.30 20.14
CA VAL A 543 2.18 10.33 21.14
C VAL A 543 1.31 11.08 22.16
N PRO A 544 -0.02 10.83 22.19
CA PRO A 544 -0.96 11.64 22.98
C PRO A 544 -1.03 11.26 24.47
N GLU A 545 -0.74 10.00 24.78
CA GLU A 545 -0.62 9.49 26.14
C GLU A 545 0.46 8.40 26.21
N THR A 546 1.02 8.16 27.39
CA THR A 546 1.86 6.97 27.61
C THR A 546 0.99 5.73 27.80
N VAL A 547 1.60 4.56 27.77
CA VAL A 547 0.98 3.35 28.31
C VAL A 547 0.75 3.46 29.83
N VAL A 548 -0.07 2.57 30.38
CA VAL A 548 -0.30 2.38 31.81
C VAL A 548 0.77 1.44 32.35
N ALA A 549 1.71 1.96 33.14
CA ALA A 549 2.74 1.14 33.77
C ALA A 549 2.47 0.95 35.28
N GLY A 550 2.72 -0.27 35.76
CA GLY A 550 2.52 -0.67 37.15
C GLY A 550 3.73 -0.47 38.07
N TYR A 551 3.65 -1.01 39.29
CA TYR A 551 4.69 -0.95 40.31
C TYR A 551 5.87 -1.89 39.99
N HIS A 552 6.92 -1.33 39.40
CA HIS A 552 8.23 -1.98 39.20
C HIS A 552 9.32 -0.94 38.91
N ALA A 553 10.58 -1.37 38.77
CA ALA A 553 11.72 -0.52 38.45
C ALA A 553 12.29 -0.91 37.08
N TYR A 554 12.32 0.03 36.14
CA TYR A 554 12.61 -0.20 34.73
C TYR A 554 13.24 1.04 34.07
N GLY A 555 13.86 0.89 32.90
CA GLY A 555 14.57 1.96 32.19
C GLY A 555 15.92 2.35 32.79
N GLY A 556 16.54 1.46 33.56
CA GLY A 556 17.89 1.63 34.12
C GLY A 556 18.99 0.85 33.41
N GLY A 557 18.66 0.14 32.33
CA GLY A 557 19.45 -0.94 31.75
C GLY A 557 18.46 -2.00 31.26
N ALA A 558 18.72 -3.28 31.52
CA ALA A 558 17.67 -4.30 31.48
C ALA A 558 17.04 -4.46 32.89
N PRO A 559 15.71 -4.40 33.06
CA PRO A 559 14.69 -4.11 32.04
C PRO A 559 14.72 -2.65 31.56
N PHE A 560 14.46 -2.46 30.28
CA PHE A 560 14.53 -1.16 29.60
C PHE A 560 13.33 -0.27 29.93
N GLY A 561 13.29 0.92 29.36
CA GLY A 561 12.14 1.81 29.44
C GLY A 561 10.94 1.18 28.76
N ASP A 562 9.76 1.50 29.25
CA ASP A 562 8.52 1.30 28.51
C ASP A 562 8.30 2.55 27.61
N TRP A 563 7.31 2.55 26.71
CA TRP A 563 7.14 3.62 25.73
C TRP A 563 6.97 5.00 26.38
N LEU A 564 8.04 5.81 26.28
CA LEU A 564 8.22 7.14 26.89
C LEU A 564 8.14 7.14 28.42
N LEU A 565 8.33 5.98 29.06
CA LEU A 565 8.21 5.79 30.50
C LEU A 565 9.44 5.11 31.10
N ARG A 566 9.75 5.56 32.32
CA ARG A 566 10.73 4.94 33.19
C ARG A 566 10.18 4.82 34.59
N GLY A 567 10.48 3.73 35.30
CA GLY A 567 9.97 3.48 36.65
C GLY A 567 11.06 3.27 37.68
N ALA A 568 10.81 3.68 38.90
CA ALA A 568 11.63 3.31 40.05
C ALA A 568 10.76 2.93 41.24
N ALA A 569 11.17 1.88 41.95
CA ALA A 569 10.59 1.41 43.20
C ALA A 569 11.70 1.28 44.25
N ALA A 570 11.76 2.19 45.23
CA ALA A 570 12.76 2.17 46.29
C ALA A 570 12.36 1.26 47.46
N LYS A 571 13.34 0.65 48.14
CA LYS A 571 13.12 -0.17 49.34
C LYS A 571 13.33 0.66 50.63
N PRO A 572 12.56 0.41 51.71
CA PRO A 572 11.30 -0.34 51.78
C PRO A 572 10.19 0.31 50.92
N GLY A 573 9.59 -0.49 50.05
CA GLY A 573 8.59 -0.07 49.06
C GLY A 573 7.19 -0.55 49.41
N ALA A 574 6.33 -0.65 48.39
CA ALA A 574 4.97 -1.14 48.56
C ALA A 574 4.91 -2.64 48.90
N SER A 575 3.76 -3.06 49.45
CA SER A 575 3.43 -4.47 49.68
C SER A 575 2.84 -5.11 48.42
N PRO A 576 2.82 -6.45 48.31
CA PRO A 576 2.03 -7.13 47.29
C PRO A 576 0.58 -6.65 47.30
N THR A 577 -0.04 -6.52 46.13
CA THR A 577 -1.43 -6.13 46.01
C THR A 577 -2.38 -7.14 46.66
N ARG A 578 -3.54 -6.65 47.11
CA ARG A 578 -4.69 -7.44 47.56
C ARG A 578 -5.66 -7.76 46.40
N ILE A 579 -5.40 -7.23 45.20
CA ILE A 579 -6.18 -7.54 43.99
C ILE A 579 -5.85 -8.98 43.55
N PRO A 580 -6.85 -9.87 43.37
CA PRO A 580 -6.63 -11.20 42.78
C PRO A 580 -6.06 -11.11 41.37
N ALA A 581 -5.10 -11.97 41.04
CA ALA A 581 -4.40 -11.94 39.75
C ALA A 581 -5.34 -12.13 38.54
N ASP A 582 -6.44 -12.88 38.69
CA ASP A 582 -7.43 -13.09 37.61
C ASP A 582 -8.34 -11.89 37.35
N LEU A 583 -8.19 -10.80 38.12
CA LEU A 583 -8.83 -9.49 37.90
C LEU A 583 -7.87 -8.43 37.34
N LEU A 584 -6.57 -8.73 37.24
CA LEU A 584 -5.57 -7.89 36.56
C LEU A 584 -5.43 -8.33 35.10
N LEU A 585 -4.83 -7.47 34.29
CA LEU A 585 -4.39 -7.83 32.94
C LEU A 585 -2.92 -8.29 32.99
N PRO A 586 -2.44 -9.07 32.00
CA PRO A 586 -1.03 -9.44 31.92
C PRO A 586 -0.15 -8.19 31.78
N GLY A 587 1.12 -8.29 32.16
CA GLY A 587 2.08 -7.18 32.10
C GLY A 587 1.90 -6.05 33.12
N ILE A 588 0.79 -5.99 33.89
CA ILE A 588 0.48 -4.84 34.77
C ILE A 588 0.60 -5.22 36.26
N PRO A 589 1.78 -5.05 36.90
CA PRO A 589 1.97 -5.33 38.31
C PRO A 589 1.34 -4.26 39.20
N ALA A 590 0.24 -4.60 39.87
CA ALA A 590 -0.36 -3.75 40.91
C ALA A 590 0.33 -3.94 42.27
N ALA A 591 0.30 -2.91 43.13
CA ALA A 591 0.86 -2.98 44.49
C ALA A 591 0.02 -2.24 45.54
N ALA A 592 0.19 -2.63 46.79
CA ALA A 592 -0.49 -2.05 47.94
C ALA A 592 0.42 -1.00 48.63
N HIS A 593 0.12 0.27 48.43
CA HIS A 593 0.89 1.40 48.96
C HIS A 593 0.26 2.00 50.23
N ALA A 594 1.09 2.48 51.15
CA ALA A 594 0.71 3.35 52.26
C ALA A 594 1.43 4.71 52.13
N ALA A 595 1.21 5.61 53.09
CA ALA A 595 1.89 6.90 53.16
C ALA A 595 3.39 6.73 53.45
N PRO A 596 4.25 7.66 53.00
CA PRO A 596 5.70 7.60 53.19
C PRO A 596 6.06 8.01 54.63
N ALA A 597 5.95 7.07 55.56
CA ALA A 597 6.17 7.28 57.00
C ALA A 597 7.21 6.30 57.60
N GLY A 598 7.90 5.53 56.76
CA GLY A 598 8.93 4.60 57.20
C GLY A 598 8.39 3.58 58.20
N PRO A 599 9.07 3.31 59.34
CA PRO A 599 8.60 2.39 60.37
C PRO A 599 7.22 2.70 60.98
N GLN A 600 6.68 3.91 60.77
CA GLN A 600 5.31 4.26 61.20
C GLN A 600 4.24 3.94 60.15
N SER A 601 4.65 3.57 58.94
CA SER A 601 3.77 3.07 57.89
C SER A 601 3.48 1.59 58.11
N VAL A 602 2.25 1.15 57.84
CA VAL A 602 1.74 -0.22 58.07
C VAL A 602 2.56 -1.31 57.36
N ASN A 603 3.30 -0.94 56.31
CA ASN A 603 4.23 -1.79 55.56
C ASN A 603 5.70 -1.32 55.63
N GLY A 604 6.04 -0.34 56.47
CA GLY A 604 7.39 0.22 56.56
C GLY A 604 7.79 1.17 55.42
N GLN A 605 6.89 1.48 54.49
CA GLN A 605 7.19 2.16 53.22
C GLN A 605 7.69 3.61 53.42
N TRP A 606 8.78 3.94 52.73
CA TRP A 606 9.38 5.28 52.71
C TRP A 606 9.09 6.07 51.43
N TYR A 607 8.79 5.37 50.33
CA TYR A 607 8.74 5.94 48.98
C TYR A 607 7.59 5.34 48.16
N GLY A 608 7.06 6.10 47.21
CA GLY A 608 6.01 5.66 46.29
C GLY A 608 6.52 4.86 45.10
N GLN A 609 5.61 4.50 44.19
CA GLN A 609 6.02 4.23 42.81
C GLN A 609 6.43 5.57 42.19
N LEU A 610 7.64 5.66 41.64
CA LEU A 610 8.05 6.84 40.87
C LEU A 610 7.96 6.51 39.39
N MET A 611 7.06 7.20 38.68
CA MET A 611 6.87 7.09 37.23
C MET A 611 7.44 8.35 36.58
N ILE A 612 8.32 8.20 35.61
CA ILE A 612 9.02 9.30 34.94
C ILE A 612 8.58 9.32 33.47
N LEU A 613 8.07 10.47 33.04
CA LEU A 613 7.85 10.78 31.63
C LEU A 613 9.18 11.14 30.99
N GLU A 614 9.64 10.30 30.07
CA GLU A 614 10.81 10.53 29.23
C GLU A 614 10.33 10.78 27.79
N PRO A 615 9.96 12.04 27.46
CA PRO A 615 9.32 12.37 26.18
C PRO A 615 10.24 12.16 24.96
N ASP A 616 11.52 11.85 25.19
CA ASP A 616 12.56 11.57 24.21
C ASP A 616 12.93 10.08 24.09
N ALA A 617 12.16 9.15 24.68
CA ALA A 617 12.38 7.71 24.54
C ALA A 617 13.76 7.19 25.03
N ARG A 618 14.51 7.99 25.81
CA ARG A 618 15.94 7.74 26.10
C ARG A 618 16.27 6.48 26.91
N SER A 619 15.31 5.89 27.61
CA SER A 619 15.50 4.68 28.44
C SER A 619 15.15 3.37 27.73
N LEU A 620 14.56 3.43 26.54
CA LEU A 620 14.24 2.26 25.73
C LEU A 620 15.48 1.43 25.38
N ASN A 621 15.27 0.18 24.93
CA ASN A 621 16.34 -0.59 24.35
C ASN A 621 16.88 0.13 23.10
N PRO A 622 18.17 0.53 23.06
CA PRO A 622 18.73 1.27 21.92
C PRO A 622 18.69 0.47 20.62
N ALA A 623 18.56 -0.87 20.70
CA ALA A 623 18.43 -1.75 19.55
C ALA A 623 17.02 -1.75 18.90
N ALA A 624 16.07 -0.96 19.43
CA ALA A 624 14.84 -0.58 18.71
C ALA A 624 15.06 0.48 17.62
N GLU A 625 16.25 1.09 17.58
CA GLU A 625 16.66 2.09 16.59
C GLU A 625 15.80 3.38 16.63
N ILE A 626 15.26 3.70 17.80
CA ILE A 626 14.40 4.88 18.03
C ILE A 626 15.27 6.08 18.45
N PRO A 627 15.30 7.20 17.69
CA PRO A 627 16.19 8.32 18.00
C PRO A 627 15.87 9.02 19.33
N ALA A 628 16.80 9.01 20.29
CA ALA A 628 16.68 9.75 21.55
C ALA A 628 16.91 11.28 21.46
N THR A 629 16.86 11.82 20.23
CA THR A 629 17.03 13.25 19.90
C THR A 629 15.70 13.95 19.59
N THR A 630 14.62 13.19 19.39
CA THR A 630 13.27 13.69 19.07
C THR A 630 12.44 13.83 20.34
N GLN A 631 11.43 14.72 20.33
CA GLN A 631 10.37 14.73 21.35
C GLN A 631 9.14 14.05 20.76
N TYR A 632 8.79 12.87 21.27
CA TYR A 632 7.65 12.05 20.81
C TYR A 632 6.35 12.44 21.51
N PHE A 633 6.44 12.84 22.78
CA PHE A 633 5.31 13.28 23.59
C PHE A 633 5.21 14.81 23.57
N CYS A 634 4.04 15.32 23.25
CA CYS A 634 3.74 16.75 23.32
C CYS A 634 3.63 17.23 24.78
N THR A 635 4.71 17.81 25.28
CA THR A 635 4.81 18.47 26.61
C THR A 635 4.31 19.92 26.59
N GLN A 636 3.83 20.41 25.45
CA GLN A 636 3.20 21.74 25.35
C GLN A 636 1.83 21.73 26.03
N GLY A 637 1.54 22.77 26.82
CA GLY A 637 0.29 22.90 27.56
C GLY A 637 0.28 22.15 28.89
N SER A 638 -0.83 21.48 29.19
CA SER A 638 -1.03 20.75 30.44
C SER A 638 -0.81 19.26 30.22
N VAL A 639 0.16 18.70 30.94
CA VAL A 639 0.33 17.24 31.07
C VAL A 639 -0.37 16.81 32.35
N ARG A 640 -1.19 15.76 32.28
CA ARG A 640 -1.88 15.16 33.43
C ARG A 640 -1.48 13.71 33.58
N ALA A 641 -1.75 13.12 34.73
CA ALA A 641 -1.73 11.67 34.89
C ALA A 641 -3.14 11.12 35.12
N GLU A 642 -3.43 9.97 34.55
CA GLU A 642 -4.60 9.16 34.89
C GLU A 642 -4.14 7.96 35.72
N ILE A 643 -4.57 7.91 36.98
CA ILE A 643 -4.16 6.92 37.99
C ILE A 643 -5.27 5.91 38.18
N PHE A 644 -4.94 4.63 38.19
CA PHE A 644 -5.89 3.50 38.32
C PHE A 644 -5.69 2.78 39.66
N ALA A 645 -6.78 2.49 40.36
CA ALA A 645 -6.77 1.83 41.67
C ALA A 645 -8.00 0.93 41.87
N ALA A 646 -7.93 0.05 42.87
CA ALA A 646 -9.03 -0.81 43.28
C ALA A 646 -9.54 -0.47 44.68
N THR A 647 -10.83 -0.70 44.91
CA THR A 647 -11.41 -0.63 46.24
C THR A 647 -11.02 -1.84 47.10
N HIS A 648 -10.90 -1.61 48.41
CA HIS A 648 -10.85 -2.65 49.42
C HIS A 648 -11.35 -2.09 50.76
N ARG A 649 -11.98 -2.92 51.61
CA ARG A 649 -12.63 -2.47 52.86
C ARG A 649 -11.71 -1.77 53.88
N GLN A 650 -10.41 -1.89 53.69
CA GLN A 650 -9.33 -1.29 54.49
C GLN A 650 -8.40 -0.45 53.60
N SER A 651 -8.93 0.20 52.56
CA SER A 651 -8.18 1.14 51.73
C SER A 651 -8.11 2.54 52.33
N GLY A 652 -6.96 3.19 52.15
CA GLY A 652 -6.84 4.64 52.27
C GLY A 652 -7.29 5.34 50.98
N GLY A 653 -6.87 6.60 50.82
CA GLY A 653 -6.90 7.30 49.53
C GLY A 653 -5.55 7.19 48.81
N ILE A 654 -5.44 7.85 47.65
CA ILE A 654 -4.18 7.96 46.90
C ILE A 654 -3.56 9.34 47.18
N LEU A 655 -2.26 9.37 47.49
CA LEU A 655 -1.44 10.58 47.54
C LEU A 655 -0.55 10.59 46.30
N TYR A 656 -0.50 11.71 45.57
CA TYR A 656 0.34 11.86 44.38
C TYR A 656 1.18 13.13 44.43
N LYS A 657 2.41 13.08 43.89
CA LYS A 657 3.37 14.19 43.94
C LYS A 657 4.07 14.41 42.59
N ALA A 658 4.04 15.63 42.06
CA ALA A 658 4.81 16.00 40.88
C ALA A 658 6.21 16.46 41.28
N ARG A 659 7.25 15.70 40.91
CA ARG A 659 8.66 15.92 41.24
C ARG A 659 9.49 16.14 39.97
N PRO A 660 9.29 17.23 39.21
CA PRO A 660 10.05 17.50 38.00
C PRO A 660 11.57 17.56 38.29
N SER A 661 12.39 17.00 37.39
CA SER A 661 13.82 16.84 37.60
C SER A 661 14.61 16.76 36.29
N ASP A 662 15.89 17.15 36.35
CA ASP A 662 16.88 16.89 35.30
C ASP A 662 17.70 15.61 35.59
N LEU A 663 17.63 15.11 36.83
CA LEU A 663 18.25 13.87 37.30
C LEU A 663 17.15 12.83 37.54
N VAL A 664 17.15 11.76 36.75
CA VAL A 664 16.11 10.72 36.79
C VAL A 664 16.71 9.31 36.96
N PRO A 665 16.14 8.47 37.85
CA PRO A 665 15.09 8.76 38.84
C PRO A 665 15.63 9.55 40.04
N SER A 666 14.81 10.38 40.68
CA SER A 666 15.16 11.08 41.92
C SER A 666 13.97 11.30 42.86
N TYR A 667 13.96 10.58 43.99
CA TYR A 667 13.01 10.76 45.10
C TYR A 667 13.30 12.01 45.96
N SER A 668 14.51 12.56 45.88
CA SER A 668 14.91 13.80 46.58
C SER A 668 14.58 15.07 45.80
N ALA A 669 14.14 14.96 44.54
CA ALA A 669 13.63 16.08 43.77
C ALA A 669 12.40 16.71 44.47
N THR A 670 12.41 18.03 44.62
CA THR A 670 11.37 18.79 45.31
C THR A 670 10.00 18.57 44.66
N ALA A 671 8.99 18.23 45.46
CA ALA A 671 7.61 18.19 45.00
C ALA A 671 7.13 19.62 44.69
N THR A 672 6.62 19.81 43.49
CA THR A 672 6.04 21.07 42.99
C THR A 672 4.51 21.08 43.04
N LEU A 673 3.92 19.89 43.12
CA LEU A 673 2.53 19.64 43.43
C LEU A 673 2.47 18.41 44.36
N GLU A 674 1.60 18.43 45.36
CA GLU A 674 1.30 17.30 46.23
C GLU A 674 -0.19 17.35 46.61
N GLU A 675 -0.94 16.32 46.25
CA GLU A 675 -2.39 16.27 46.45
C GLU A 675 -2.88 14.86 46.79
N THR A 676 -4.01 14.78 47.50
CA THR A 676 -4.77 13.54 47.69
C THR A 676 -5.84 13.44 46.60
N ALA A 677 -5.90 12.33 45.88
CA ALA A 677 -6.93 12.10 44.87
C ALA A 677 -8.33 12.03 45.53
N PRO A 678 -9.36 12.68 44.97
CA PRO A 678 -10.73 12.68 45.50
C PRO A 678 -11.48 11.36 45.20
N LEU A 679 -10.82 10.21 45.43
CA LEU A 679 -11.37 8.87 45.25
C LEU A 679 -11.62 8.20 46.61
N SER A 680 -12.87 7.82 46.88
CA SER A 680 -13.16 6.87 47.95
C SER A 680 -12.83 5.44 47.50
N LEU A 681 -11.85 4.82 48.13
CA LEU A 681 -11.42 3.44 47.85
C LEU A 681 -11.80 2.44 48.96
N ALA A 682 -12.32 2.92 50.10
CA ALA A 682 -12.77 2.08 51.20
C ALA A 682 -14.16 1.47 50.90
N ASP A 683 -14.19 0.32 50.22
CA ASP A 683 -15.42 -0.41 49.89
C ASP A 683 -15.21 -1.93 50.06
N ALA A 684 -16.24 -2.63 50.53
CA ALA A 684 -16.24 -4.10 50.62
C ALA A 684 -16.47 -4.76 49.25
N THR A 685 -17.09 -4.05 48.32
CA THR A 685 -17.26 -4.47 46.92
C THR A 685 -16.00 -4.14 46.13
N PHE A 686 -15.49 -5.10 45.35
CA PHE A 686 -14.40 -4.83 44.41
C PHE A 686 -14.91 -3.98 43.24
N ILE A 687 -14.36 -2.79 43.11
CA ILE A 687 -14.67 -1.78 42.10
C ILE A 687 -13.34 -1.16 41.68
N LEU A 688 -13.13 -1.04 40.38
CA LEU A 688 -12.01 -0.30 39.83
C LEU A 688 -12.37 1.16 39.63
N LYS A 689 -11.44 2.07 39.94
CA LYS A 689 -11.63 3.52 39.81
C LYS A 689 -10.40 4.14 39.17
N SER A 690 -10.61 5.10 38.27
CA SER A 690 -9.57 5.99 37.77
C SER A 690 -9.81 7.44 38.19
N PHE A 691 -8.74 8.22 38.24
CA PHE A 691 -8.78 9.66 38.46
C PHE A 691 -7.72 10.34 37.59
N THR A 692 -8.09 11.46 36.95
CA THR A 692 -7.16 12.31 36.20
C THR A 692 -6.74 13.50 37.07
N THR A 693 -5.44 13.69 37.26
CA THR A 693 -4.86 14.73 38.12
C THR A 693 -5.16 16.15 37.64
N ALA A 694 -4.90 17.13 38.52
CA ALA A 694 -4.59 18.49 38.07
C ALA A 694 -3.38 18.50 37.10
N PRO A 695 -3.19 19.56 36.30
CA PRO A 695 -2.00 19.71 35.47
C PRO A 695 -0.71 19.59 36.29
N LEU A 696 0.20 18.73 35.83
CA LEU A 696 1.46 18.41 36.50
C LEU A 696 2.57 19.31 35.94
N PRO A 697 3.15 20.23 36.75
CA PRO A 697 4.09 21.20 36.23
C PRO A 697 5.49 20.59 36.01
N PHE A 698 6.06 20.82 34.83
CA PHE A 698 7.46 20.52 34.53
C PHE A 698 8.45 21.46 35.23
N ASN A 699 8.02 22.63 35.70
CA ASN A 699 8.83 23.62 36.43
C ASN A 699 10.21 23.93 35.77
N GLY A 700 10.25 24.00 34.44
CA GLY A 700 11.47 24.25 33.66
C GLY A 700 12.49 23.10 33.64
N LYS A 701 12.10 21.89 34.05
CA LYS A 701 12.93 20.68 34.06
C LYS A 701 12.71 19.82 32.82
N ARG A 702 13.69 18.98 32.50
CA ARG A 702 13.62 18.04 31.36
C ARG A 702 12.54 16.97 31.54
N HIS A 703 12.42 16.40 32.74
CA HIS A 703 11.54 15.27 33.01
C HIS A 703 10.49 15.61 34.06
N LEU A 704 9.27 15.13 33.84
CA LEU A 704 8.23 15.08 34.85
C LEU A 704 8.30 13.72 35.54
N GLN A 705 8.45 13.71 36.87
CA GLN A 705 8.30 12.51 37.68
C GLN A 705 7.02 12.61 38.51
N LEU A 706 6.26 11.53 38.59
CA LEU A 706 5.07 11.37 39.41
C LEU A 706 5.34 10.30 40.47
N GLU A 707 5.32 10.67 41.75
CA GLU A 707 5.35 9.72 42.85
C GLU A 707 3.90 9.39 43.27
N ILE A 708 3.55 8.11 43.34
CA ILE A 708 2.21 7.63 43.73
C ILE A 708 2.29 6.76 44.98
N LEU A 709 1.43 7.05 45.97
CA LEU A 709 1.45 6.57 47.34
C LEU A 709 0.03 6.30 47.86
N GLY A 710 -0.09 5.58 48.99
CA GLY A 710 -1.30 5.63 49.80
C GLY A 710 -1.35 6.92 50.63
N SER A 711 -2.54 7.41 50.96
CA SER A 711 -2.70 8.67 51.71
C SER A 711 -2.64 8.52 53.24
N LEU A 712 -2.63 7.28 53.76
CA LEU A 712 -2.63 6.97 55.20
C LEU A 712 -1.43 6.08 55.55
N ASN A 713 -0.84 6.28 56.72
CA ASN A 713 0.19 5.39 57.26
C ASN A 713 -0.41 4.11 57.88
N SER A 714 -1.65 4.15 58.33
CA SER A 714 -2.36 3.03 59.00
C SER A 714 -3.12 2.09 58.06
N ALA A 715 -3.17 2.39 56.76
CA ALA A 715 -3.93 1.63 55.77
C ALA A 715 -3.20 1.51 54.42
N LEU A 716 -3.34 0.35 53.79
CA LEU A 716 -2.83 0.08 52.44
C LEU A 716 -3.86 0.45 51.38
N THR A 717 -3.43 0.90 50.21
CA THR A 717 -4.27 1.28 49.06
C THR A 717 -3.75 0.58 47.81
N ASP A 718 -4.60 -0.18 47.13
CA ASP A 718 -4.20 -0.95 45.95
C ASP A 718 -4.21 -0.08 44.69
N ILE A 719 -3.01 0.18 44.18
CA ILE A 719 -2.77 1.02 43.00
C ILE A 719 -2.29 0.08 41.89
N ILE A 720 -2.89 0.22 40.71
CA ILE A 720 -2.64 -0.62 39.54
C ILE A 720 -1.54 -0.02 38.68
N GLY A 721 -1.58 1.30 38.48
CA GLY A 721 -0.61 2.04 37.67
C GLY A 721 -1.13 3.42 37.29
N ALA A 722 -0.41 4.11 36.41
CA ALA A 722 -0.85 5.36 35.80
C ALA A 722 -0.33 5.53 34.37
N ARG A 723 -0.92 6.48 33.63
CA ARG A 723 -0.41 6.99 32.35
C ARG A 723 -0.36 8.51 32.35
N PHE A 724 0.60 9.12 31.64
CA PHE A 724 0.58 10.56 31.36
C PHE A 724 -0.21 10.86 30.08
N LYS A 725 -0.90 12.00 30.04
CA LYS A 725 -1.76 12.44 28.93
C LYS A 725 -1.49 13.90 28.60
N SER A 726 -1.46 14.24 27.31
CA SER A 726 -1.33 15.63 26.83
C SER A 726 -2.70 16.23 26.55
N ASP A 727 -3.06 17.33 27.24
CA ASP A 727 -4.35 18.01 27.02
C ASP A 727 -4.40 18.73 25.64
N GLN A 728 -3.26 19.10 25.06
CA GLN A 728 -3.20 19.89 23.81
C GLN A 728 -2.98 19.07 22.54
N CYS A 729 -2.43 17.86 22.67
CA CYS A 729 -2.07 17.01 21.55
C CYS A 729 -2.73 15.62 21.69
N PRO A 730 -4.06 15.52 21.51
CA PRO A 730 -4.79 14.28 21.73
C PRO A 730 -4.66 13.26 20.59
N HIS A 731 -4.15 13.66 19.42
CA HIS A 731 -4.05 12.82 18.22
C HIS A 731 -2.91 11.80 18.31
N GLY A 732 -3.13 10.58 17.81
CA GLY A 732 -2.14 9.51 17.69
C GLY A 732 -2.66 8.16 18.18
N ILE A 733 -1.84 7.13 18.01
CA ILE A 733 -2.10 5.77 18.49
C ILE A 733 -1.23 5.50 19.71
N VAL A 734 -1.75 4.75 20.68
CA VAL A 734 -1.01 4.22 21.83
C VAL A 734 -1.32 2.74 21.98
N ILE A 735 -0.29 1.91 21.88
CA ILE A 735 -0.37 0.46 22.02
C ILE A 735 0.05 0.06 23.43
N GLN A 736 -0.89 -0.42 24.23
CA GLN A 736 -0.60 -0.97 25.57
C GLN A 736 -0.17 -2.42 25.42
N ASP A 737 1.05 -2.77 25.84
CA ASP A 737 1.40 -4.18 26.04
C ASP A 737 0.59 -4.77 27.21
N LEU A 738 -0.03 -5.91 26.96
CA LEU A 738 -0.77 -6.78 27.88
C LEU A 738 -0.36 -8.25 27.66
N SER A 739 0.92 -8.49 27.37
CA SER A 739 1.46 -9.82 27.04
C SER A 739 2.18 -10.45 28.23
N GLN A 740 2.46 -11.76 28.16
CA GLN A 740 3.23 -12.45 29.21
C GLN A 740 4.02 -13.66 28.70
N GLY A 741 5.23 -13.83 29.23
CA GLY A 741 6.10 -14.99 28.98
C GLY A 741 5.41 -16.34 29.15
N GLY A 742 5.47 -17.17 28.10
CA GLY A 742 4.98 -18.55 28.08
C GLY A 742 3.47 -18.70 27.84
N LEU A 743 2.74 -17.60 27.73
CA LEU A 743 1.28 -17.58 27.65
C LEU A 743 0.76 -18.09 26.28
N SER A 744 -0.12 -19.10 26.28
CA SER A 744 -0.90 -19.48 25.09
C SER A 744 -2.32 -18.89 25.10
N THR A 745 -3.01 -18.91 23.96
CA THR A 745 -4.40 -18.41 23.82
C THR A 745 -5.34 -19.04 24.87
N LYS A 746 -5.17 -20.35 25.06
CA LYS A 746 -5.90 -21.19 26.01
C LYS A 746 -5.59 -20.82 27.47
N GLU A 747 -4.32 -20.58 27.78
CA GLU A 747 -3.91 -20.16 29.13
C GLU A 747 -4.48 -18.79 29.46
N PHE A 748 -4.44 -17.81 28.54
CA PHE A 748 -5.03 -16.49 28.74
C PHE A 748 -6.52 -16.58 29.10
N LEU A 749 -7.28 -17.38 28.34
CA LEU A 749 -8.71 -17.63 28.58
C LEU A 749 -9.00 -18.21 29.97
N SER A 750 -8.03 -18.93 30.56
CA SER A 750 -8.14 -19.54 31.89
C SER A 750 -7.70 -18.60 33.02
N ALA A 751 -6.60 -17.87 32.83
CA ALA A 751 -5.90 -17.11 33.86
C ALA A 751 -6.54 -15.73 34.10
N TYR A 752 -6.92 -15.01 33.05
CA TYR A 752 -7.37 -13.60 33.14
C TYR A 752 -8.88 -13.45 33.02
N ARG A 753 -9.64 -14.51 33.30
CA ARG A 753 -11.10 -14.61 33.09
C ARG A 753 -11.93 -13.43 33.63
N GLY A 754 -11.48 -12.77 34.71
CA GLY A 754 -12.16 -11.67 35.40
C GLY A 754 -11.58 -10.28 35.12
N ALA A 755 -10.54 -10.16 34.29
CA ALA A 755 -9.84 -8.90 33.99
C ALA A 755 -10.67 -7.84 33.26
N GLY A 756 -11.90 -8.19 32.83
CA GLY A 756 -12.75 -7.34 32.01
C GLY A 756 -13.14 -5.98 32.60
N LEU A 757 -13.16 -5.85 33.93
CA LEU A 757 -13.33 -4.54 34.58
C LEU A 757 -12.14 -3.61 34.29
N LEU A 758 -10.91 -4.14 34.33
CA LEU A 758 -9.70 -3.36 34.07
C LEU A 758 -9.57 -3.03 32.58
N PHE A 759 -9.83 -4.02 31.72
CA PHE A 759 -9.85 -3.84 30.27
C PHE A 759 -10.81 -2.72 29.84
N ARG A 760 -12.04 -2.72 30.40
CA ARG A 760 -13.04 -1.67 30.14
C ARG A 760 -12.60 -0.31 30.66
N MET A 761 -11.99 -0.24 31.85
CA MET A 761 -11.54 1.01 32.46
C MET A 761 -10.38 1.67 31.69
N MET A 762 -9.54 0.89 31.01
CA MET A 762 -8.47 1.43 30.15
C MET A 762 -8.99 2.12 28.88
N ALA A 763 -10.25 1.85 28.51
CA ALA A 763 -10.97 2.44 27.39
C ALA A 763 -10.26 2.25 26.04
N PHE A 764 -9.88 1.00 25.74
CA PHE A 764 -9.37 0.60 24.44
C PHE A 764 -10.40 0.84 23.32
N ASP A 765 -9.90 1.18 22.14
CA ASP A 765 -10.65 1.33 20.89
C ASP A 765 -10.56 0.09 19.99
N ALA A 766 -9.50 -0.70 20.14
CA ALA A 766 -9.28 -2.00 19.48
C ALA A 766 -8.34 -2.90 20.30
N ALA A 767 -8.21 -4.16 19.89
CA ALA A 767 -7.16 -5.06 20.40
C ALA A 767 -6.43 -5.78 19.26
N ILE A 768 -5.10 -5.89 19.38
CA ILE A 768 -4.26 -6.82 18.62
C ILE A 768 -4.13 -8.11 19.45
N LEU A 769 -4.36 -9.26 18.83
CA LEU A 769 -4.04 -10.59 19.37
C LEU A 769 -2.85 -11.15 18.60
N HIS A 770 -1.73 -11.33 19.27
CA HIS A 770 -0.47 -11.83 18.70
C HIS A 770 -0.06 -13.11 19.43
N PHE A 771 -0.75 -14.20 19.10
CA PHE A 771 -0.53 -15.52 19.69
C PHE A 771 -0.23 -16.54 18.58
N GLY A 772 0.46 -17.62 18.95
CA GLY A 772 0.74 -18.73 18.06
C GLY A 772 2.07 -19.43 18.36
N ALA A 773 3.07 -18.70 18.84
CA ALA A 773 4.36 -19.28 19.19
C ALA A 773 4.23 -20.29 20.33
N ASN A 774 3.60 -19.95 21.47
CA ASN A 774 3.40 -20.94 22.54
C ASN A 774 2.36 -22.02 22.19
N ASP A 775 1.24 -21.67 21.55
CA ASP A 775 0.20 -22.63 21.11
C ASP A 775 0.77 -23.72 20.18
N SER A 776 1.64 -23.35 19.23
CA SER A 776 2.31 -24.33 18.34
C SER A 776 3.33 -25.19 19.09
N GLY A 777 4.00 -24.63 20.10
CA GLY A 777 4.87 -25.35 21.03
C GLY A 777 4.14 -26.41 21.86
N GLU A 778 2.91 -26.11 22.32
CA GLU A 778 1.98 -27.07 22.95
C GLU A 778 1.45 -28.13 21.96
N GLY A 779 1.55 -27.89 20.65
CA GLY A 779 1.02 -28.77 19.62
C GLY A 779 -0.47 -28.61 19.36
N VAL A 780 -1.01 -27.41 19.60
CA VAL A 780 -2.40 -27.04 19.27
C VAL A 780 -2.59 -27.09 17.75
N THR A 781 -3.63 -27.76 17.26
CA THR A 781 -3.95 -27.81 15.82
C THR A 781 -4.49 -26.47 15.33
N ALA A 782 -4.39 -26.17 14.04
CA ALA A 782 -4.91 -24.91 13.46
C ALA A 782 -6.41 -24.72 13.73
N GLU A 783 -7.20 -25.79 13.66
CA GLU A 783 -8.63 -25.77 14.00
C GLU A 783 -8.89 -25.50 15.49
N SER A 784 -8.03 -25.99 16.38
CA SER A 784 -8.14 -25.75 17.83
C SER A 784 -7.72 -24.32 18.18
N PHE A 785 -6.61 -23.86 17.59
CA PHE A 785 -6.13 -22.48 17.72
C PHE A 785 -7.21 -21.49 17.26
N ARG A 786 -7.83 -21.73 16.09
CA ARG A 786 -8.99 -20.95 15.60
C ARG A 786 -10.09 -20.84 16.66
N ALA A 787 -10.55 -21.96 17.20
CA ALA A 787 -11.64 -21.99 18.17
C ALA A 787 -11.27 -21.28 19.49
N ASP A 788 -10.00 -21.28 19.87
CA ASP A 788 -9.51 -20.59 21.05
C ASP A 788 -9.41 -19.08 20.80
N THR A 789 -8.96 -18.65 19.63
CA THR A 789 -8.98 -17.24 19.21
C THR A 789 -10.42 -16.70 19.11
N GLU A 790 -11.37 -17.45 18.53
CA GLU A 790 -12.79 -17.07 18.49
C GLU A 790 -13.38 -16.88 19.90
N ARG A 791 -13.02 -17.76 20.85
CA ARG A 791 -13.40 -17.63 22.27
C ARG A 791 -12.74 -16.42 22.95
N LEU A 792 -11.52 -16.05 22.57
CA LEU A 792 -10.83 -14.86 23.06
C LEU A 792 -11.46 -13.57 22.53
N ILE A 793 -11.80 -13.51 21.24
CA ILE A 793 -12.55 -12.40 20.63
C ILE A 793 -13.88 -12.18 21.35
N ALA A 794 -14.66 -13.25 21.57
CA ALA A 794 -15.91 -13.18 22.31
C ALA A 794 -15.73 -12.72 23.76
N ARG A 795 -14.63 -13.13 24.42
CA ARG A 795 -14.27 -12.67 25.77
C ARG A 795 -14.02 -11.17 25.80
N ILE A 796 -13.17 -10.65 24.91
CA ILE A 796 -12.82 -9.22 24.86
C ILE A 796 -14.05 -8.36 24.56
N ARG A 797 -14.91 -8.78 23.63
CA ARG A 797 -16.19 -8.11 23.34
C ARG A 797 -17.17 -8.11 24.50
N SER A 798 -17.19 -9.18 25.31
CA SER A 798 -17.96 -9.20 26.56
C SER A 798 -17.39 -8.24 27.61
N TRP A 799 -16.07 -8.06 27.63
CA TRP A 799 -15.39 -7.13 28.53
C TRP A 799 -15.62 -5.68 28.17
N THR A 800 -15.65 -5.31 26.89
CA THR A 800 -15.98 -3.95 26.44
C THR A 800 -17.48 -3.66 26.46
N ASN A 801 -18.32 -4.71 26.44
CA ASN A 801 -19.76 -4.61 26.16
C ASN A 801 -20.05 -4.03 24.76
N ASP A 802 -19.18 -4.33 23.80
CA ASP A 802 -19.36 -4.02 22.38
C ASP A 802 -19.18 -5.31 21.56
N PRO A 803 -20.25 -5.89 20.99
CA PRO A 803 -20.16 -7.09 20.14
C PRO A 803 -19.43 -6.83 18.82
N ASN A 804 -19.20 -5.57 18.46
CA ASN A 804 -18.46 -5.16 17.26
C ASN A 804 -17.05 -4.65 17.58
N PHE A 805 -16.54 -4.85 18.81
CA PHE A 805 -15.23 -4.32 19.19
C PHE A 805 -14.14 -4.76 18.20
N PRO A 806 -13.39 -3.82 17.57
CA PRO A 806 -12.42 -4.15 16.54
C PRO A 806 -11.28 -5.01 17.07
N ILE A 807 -11.00 -6.11 16.38
CA ILE A 807 -9.87 -7.00 16.67
C ILE A 807 -8.93 -7.04 15.47
N VAL A 808 -7.64 -7.02 15.74
CA VAL A 808 -6.56 -7.31 14.79
C VAL A 808 -5.92 -8.62 15.23
N LEU A 809 -5.65 -9.54 14.30
CA LEU A 809 -5.02 -10.83 14.54
C LEU A 809 -3.67 -10.83 13.82
N MET A 810 -2.58 -10.88 14.58
CA MET A 810 -1.22 -10.98 14.03
C MET A 810 -0.73 -12.43 14.22
N SER A 811 -0.26 -13.05 13.15
CA SER A 811 0.32 -14.41 13.23
C SER A 811 1.81 -14.33 13.57
N ASP A 812 2.33 -15.19 14.44
CA ASP A 812 3.78 -15.29 14.64
C ASP A 812 4.55 -15.69 13.36
N PRO A 813 5.79 -15.19 13.16
CA PRO A 813 6.65 -15.56 12.04
C PRO A 813 7.26 -16.96 12.19
N TYR A 814 8.17 -17.36 11.31
CA TYR A 814 8.82 -18.66 11.42
C TYR A 814 9.66 -18.77 12.70
N ARG A 815 9.40 -19.82 13.48
CA ARG A 815 10.23 -20.30 14.60
C ARG A 815 10.77 -21.69 14.29
N LYS A 816 11.89 -22.08 14.88
CA LYS A 816 12.36 -23.48 14.85
C LYS A 816 11.80 -24.24 16.07
N ARG A 817 12.34 -25.45 16.29
CA ARG A 817 12.04 -26.35 17.42
C ARG A 817 10.60 -26.91 17.46
N LEU A 818 9.85 -26.78 16.37
CA LEU A 818 8.61 -27.53 16.14
C LEU A 818 8.94 -28.89 15.49
N THR A 819 8.19 -29.94 15.83
CA THR A 819 8.20 -31.19 15.05
C THR A 819 7.58 -30.98 13.67
N PRO A 820 7.83 -31.84 12.65
CA PRO A 820 7.24 -31.67 11.32
C PRO A 820 5.71 -31.61 11.32
N ALA A 821 5.04 -32.32 12.25
CA ALA A 821 3.60 -32.24 12.42
C ALA A 821 3.16 -30.88 13.00
N GLN A 822 3.86 -30.38 14.03
CA GLN A 822 3.59 -29.05 14.60
C GLN A 822 3.85 -27.93 13.60
N GLU A 823 4.92 -28.01 12.79
CA GLU A 823 5.18 -27.02 11.74
C GLU A 823 4.09 -27.03 10.66
N ALA A 824 3.56 -28.20 10.29
CA ALA A 824 2.45 -28.32 9.36
C ALA A 824 1.13 -27.73 9.91
N GLU A 825 0.88 -27.85 11.22
CA GLU A 825 -0.24 -27.17 11.88
C GLU A 825 -0.02 -25.66 11.98
N TYR A 826 1.15 -25.24 12.43
CA TYR A 826 1.54 -23.84 12.60
C TYR A 826 1.52 -23.07 11.29
N ALA A 827 1.95 -23.71 10.18
CA ALA A 827 1.82 -23.16 8.84
C ALA A 827 0.37 -22.87 8.43
N ARG A 828 -0.65 -23.48 9.06
CA ARG A 828 -2.08 -23.24 8.81
C ARG A 828 -2.71 -22.25 9.81
N TYR A 829 -1.97 -21.73 10.79
CA TYR A 829 -2.49 -20.72 11.74
C TYR A 829 -2.95 -19.42 11.04
N PRO A 830 -2.24 -18.87 10.03
CA PRO A 830 -2.76 -17.71 9.31
C PRO A 830 -4.07 -18.01 8.55
N GLY A 831 -4.26 -19.25 8.08
CA GLY A 831 -5.54 -19.70 7.51
C GLY A 831 -6.66 -19.83 8.54
N ALA A 832 -6.34 -20.26 9.77
CA ALA A 832 -7.26 -20.19 10.91
C ALA A 832 -7.69 -18.74 11.18
N LEU A 833 -6.75 -17.81 11.32
CA LEU A 833 -7.03 -16.40 11.61
C LEU A 833 -7.81 -15.72 10.46
N ARG A 834 -7.42 -15.96 9.20
CA ARG A 834 -8.17 -15.48 8.02
C ARG A 834 -9.58 -16.07 7.94
N ALA A 835 -9.79 -17.32 8.36
CA ALA A 835 -11.13 -17.90 8.42
C ALA A 835 -12.02 -17.23 9.48
N ILE A 836 -11.45 -16.69 10.57
CA ILE A 836 -12.18 -15.85 11.53
C ILE A 836 -12.58 -14.53 10.88
N ALA A 837 -11.62 -13.80 10.29
CA ALA A 837 -11.89 -12.52 9.63
C ALA A 837 -12.84 -12.62 8.43
N ALA A 838 -12.89 -13.78 7.75
CA ALA A 838 -13.86 -14.08 6.70
C ALA A 838 -15.25 -14.47 7.24
N SER A 839 -15.44 -14.48 8.55
CA SER A 839 -16.74 -14.71 9.22
C SER A 839 -17.16 -13.56 10.14
N ASP A 840 -16.28 -12.57 10.35
CA ASP A 840 -16.49 -11.48 11.28
C ASP A 840 -15.92 -10.15 10.72
N PRO A 841 -16.78 -9.20 10.28
CA PRO A 841 -16.35 -7.93 9.72
C PRO A 841 -15.62 -7.02 10.71
N ASN A 842 -15.68 -7.32 12.01
CA ASN A 842 -14.97 -6.55 13.04
C ASN A 842 -13.58 -7.15 13.33
N VAL A 843 -13.05 -8.02 12.46
CA VAL A 843 -11.72 -8.60 12.56
C VAL A 843 -10.86 -8.28 11.32
N LEU A 844 -9.61 -7.89 11.58
CA LEU A 844 -8.52 -7.74 10.63
C LEU A 844 -7.45 -8.79 10.93
N VAL A 845 -6.80 -9.32 9.90
CA VAL A 845 -5.66 -10.24 10.01
C VAL A 845 -4.45 -9.59 9.37
N ILE A 846 -3.29 -9.77 10.00
CA ILE A 846 -1.96 -9.53 9.44
C ILE A 846 -1.22 -10.87 9.47
N ASN A 847 -0.82 -11.33 8.29
CA ASN A 847 -0.14 -12.61 8.09
C ASN A 847 1.38 -12.38 8.13
N SER A 848 1.87 -12.08 9.33
CA SER A 848 3.28 -11.81 9.59
C SER A 848 4.17 -13.00 9.25
N ARG A 849 3.64 -14.23 9.33
CA ARG A 849 4.30 -15.44 8.83
C ARG A 849 4.66 -15.34 7.35
N ARG A 850 3.73 -14.90 6.49
CA ARG A 850 4.00 -14.65 5.07
C ARG A 850 4.90 -13.44 4.84
N LEU A 851 4.61 -12.31 5.49
CA LEU A 851 5.42 -11.08 5.39
C LEU A 851 6.90 -11.36 5.67
N MET A 852 7.20 -12.19 6.68
CA MET A 852 8.57 -12.55 7.06
C MET A 852 9.16 -13.65 6.18
N ASP A 853 8.39 -14.65 5.73
CA ASP A 853 8.88 -15.67 4.80
C ASP A 853 9.38 -15.04 3.48
N GLU A 854 8.61 -14.10 2.93
CA GLU A 854 8.97 -13.34 1.71
C GLU A 854 10.27 -12.51 1.90
N ARG A 855 10.58 -12.09 3.14
CA ARG A 855 11.85 -11.42 3.54
C ARG A 855 12.99 -12.40 3.90
N GLY A 856 12.78 -13.71 3.72
CA GLY A 856 13.79 -14.75 3.95
C GLY A 856 13.80 -15.35 5.36
N TRP A 857 12.84 -15.01 6.22
CA TRP A 857 12.69 -15.60 7.55
C TRP A 857 12.06 -17.01 7.44
N LYS A 858 12.81 -17.96 6.88
CA LYS A 858 12.35 -19.33 6.62
C LYS A 858 13.45 -20.37 6.74
N MET A 859 13.08 -21.63 6.98
CA MET A 859 14.03 -22.76 7.19
C MET A 859 15.08 -22.88 6.06
N ALA A 860 14.70 -22.56 4.82
CA ALA A 860 15.60 -22.60 3.66
C ALA A 860 16.74 -21.55 3.69
N GLN A 861 16.69 -20.58 4.62
CA GLN A 861 17.72 -19.55 4.80
C GLN A 861 18.27 -19.56 6.24
N PRO A 862 18.98 -20.62 6.68
CA PRO A 862 19.37 -20.79 8.08
C PRO A 862 20.31 -19.69 8.60
N ASN A 863 21.15 -19.11 7.73
CA ASN A 863 22.00 -17.97 8.10
C ASN A 863 21.15 -16.74 8.45
N ARG A 864 20.12 -16.45 7.64
CA ARG A 864 19.17 -15.36 7.85
C ARG A 864 18.38 -15.54 9.14
N LEU A 865 17.93 -16.77 9.41
CA LEU A 865 17.27 -17.12 10.67
C LEU A 865 18.13 -16.84 11.91
N ASN A 866 19.44 -17.07 11.84
CA ASN A 866 20.33 -16.79 12.98
C ASN A 866 20.58 -15.29 13.21
N GLU A 867 20.24 -14.42 12.25
CA GLU A 867 20.22 -12.96 12.43
C GLU A 867 18.92 -12.47 13.08
N LEU A 868 17.82 -13.23 12.91
CA LEU A 868 16.45 -12.83 13.25
C LEU A 868 15.89 -13.53 14.50
N LEU A 869 16.41 -14.72 14.85
CA LEU A 869 16.01 -15.52 16.01
C LEU A 869 17.16 -15.66 17.02
N LEU A 870 16.94 -15.22 18.26
CA LEU A 870 17.91 -15.19 19.36
C LEU A 870 18.20 -16.58 19.94
N ASP A 871 17.15 -17.38 20.15
CA ASP A 871 17.23 -18.70 20.77
C ASP A 871 16.41 -19.75 20.02
N ASP A 872 16.37 -19.59 18.69
CA ASP A 872 15.56 -20.36 17.73
C ASP A 872 14.04 -20.13 17.79
N VAL A 873 13.54 -19.36 18.77
CA VAL A 873 12.12 -19.02 18.93
C VAL A 873 11.93 -17.51 19.02
N HIS A 874 12.63 -16.85 19.93
CA HIS A 874 12.41 -15.42 20.19
C HIS A 874 13.17 -14.53 19.22
N TYR A 875 12.64 -13.33 18.97
CA TYR A 875 13.26 -12.37 18.05
C TYR A 875 14.62 -11.88 18.58
N THR A 876 15.58 -11.68 17.68
CA THR A 876 16.69 -10.74 17.93
C THR A 876 16.15 -9.31 17.83
N PRO A 877 16.88 -8.28 18.29
CA PRO A 877 16.48 -6.90 18.07
C PRO A 877 16.25 -6.56 16.58
N ARG A 878 17.06 -7.12 15.67
CA ARG A 878 16.89 -6.94 14.23
C ARG A 878 15.60 -7.60 13.72
N GLY A 879 15.30 -8.82 14.18
CA GLY A 879 14.04 -9.50 13.88
C GLY A 879 12.83 -8.73 14.39
N ALA A 880 12.90 -8.22 15.62
CA ALA A 880 11.85 -7.40 16.23
C ALA A 880 11.59 -6.09 15.48
N VAL A 881 12.64 -5.39 15.03
CA VAL A 881 12.49 -4.16 14.23
C VAL A 881 11.87 -4.46 12.87
N GLU A 882 12.38 -5.47 12.15
CA GLU A 882 11.92 -5.83 10.81
C GLU A 882 10.47 -6.36 10.79
N LEU A 883 10.09 -7.11 11.83
CA LEU A 883 8.73 -7.58 12.05
C LEU A 883 7.77 -6.42 12.31
N ALA A 884 8.09 -5.55 13.29
CA ALA A 884 7.28 -4.40 13.64
C ALA A 884 7.08 -3.41 12.47
N GLU A 885 8.14 -3.14 11.69
CA GLU A 885 8.04 -2.30 10.48
C GLU A 885 7.06 -2.90 9.45
N ALA A 886 7.13 -4.21 9.21
CA ALA A 886 6.29 -4.86 8.22
C ALA A 886 4.83 -5.00 8.66
N GLU A 887 4.59 -5.36 9.93
CA GLU A 887 3.23 -5.47 10.48
C GLU A 887 2.56 -4.11 10.60
N MET A 888 3.27 -3.07 11.04
CA MET A 888 2.68 -1.72 11.11
C MET A 888 2.48 -1.11 9.72
N GLY A 889 3.36 -1.41 8.76
CA GLY A 889 3.15 -1.06 7.35
C GLY A 889 1.91 -1.73 6.76
N ALA A 890 1.68 -3.02 7.06
CA ALA A 890 0.47 -3.73 6.66
C ALA A 890 -0.79 -3.27 7.42
N LEU A 891 -0.66 -2.89 8.70
CA LEU A 891 -1.76 -2.47 9.56
C LEU A 891 -2.29 -1.08 9.20
N LEU A 892 -1.39 -0.12 8.94
CA LEU A 892 -1.71 1.30 8.76
C LEU A 892 -1.72 1.77 7.29
N GLY A 893 -1.26 0.91 6.37
CA GLY A 893 -0.98 1.24 4.99
C GLY A 893 0.25 2.16 4.80
N PRO A 894 0.69 2.36 3.54
CA PRO A 894 1.80 3.25 3.19
C PRO A 894 1.53 4.72 3.58
#